data_AF-A0A8J6KG81-F1
#
_entry.id   AF-A0A8J6KG81-F1
#
_cell.length_a   1.000
_cell.length_b   1.000
_cell.length_c   1.000
_cell.angle_alpha   90.00
_cell.angle_beta   90.00
_cell.angle_gamma   90.00
#
_symmetry.space_group_name_H-M   'P 1'
#
loop_
_entity.id
_entity.type
_entity.pdbx_description
1 polymer ?
#
loop_
_entity_poly.entity_id
_entity_poly.type
_entity_poly.pdbx_seq_one_letter_code
_entity_poly.pdbx_strand_id
1 'polypeptide(L)'
;MPAVDKLLLEEALLDSPQTRSLLSVFEEDAGTLTEYTNQLLQTMQRVYGAQNEMCLATQQLSGQLFAYGKQNFALGKGDEEVISTLQYFANVVNELNVLHTELAKQLADSMVLPLIQFREKDLTEVSTLKDLFLLASNEHDLSMAKYSRLPKKKESERIKAEIAKEVAGARRKQHLSSLQYYCALNALQYRKRTAILDPILGYTQAQIAFLKKGCDMFSKKMDGFLASVSNMIQRIQGELDTEAESMRITQQELLSGSDSIYTPDYDVASPIINRNLIQKAGYLNMRSKTGLVTTTWERLYFFTQGGNLMCQHRGEVAGGLIQDLDNCSVMAVDCEDRRYCFQITSPNGRSILILQAEGKREYEEWISAINNISRQIYLSDNPEAVAIRLNQTAQQAVTPITSFDRKLDSIPQSPNSESVTQSVSQNESLPEQATKEPELEPLIAPGTPIQFDIVLPATEFQDQNRGSRRTNPFGENEGKLDTSEDEGLLLQQMFVVRFLGSMAVKTDHTNQVIFEAMRQVLAARAIHNIFRMTESHLMVTSKSIRLIDPQTQVIRISFDLETITQFAAHLENKRLVGFVVSTPEATGEESLSAYVLESNTEGEKICFAISLGKEIAAAEKDPEALAQLMSSVPLSNDGKFVLLNVQSEDDPDSVSCPEGLESEA
;
A
#
# COMPACT_ATOMS: atom_id res chain seq x y z
N MET A 1 24.52 2.94 62.37
CA MET A 1 23.32 3.76 62.12
C MET A 1 22.80 4.23 63.47
N PRO A 2 22.51 5.52 63.67
CA PRO A 2 21.83 5.95 64.89
C PRO A 2 20.50 5.21 65.05
N ALA A 3 20.09 4.97 66.30
CA ALA A 3 18.81 4.35 66.60
C ALA A 3 17.69 5.19 65.97
N VAL A 4 16.78 4.54 65.26
CA VAL A 4 15.56 5.18 64.79
C VAL A 4 14.78 5.57 66.04
N ASP A 5 14.53 6.86 66.25
CA ASP A 5 13.61 7.31 67.29
C ASP A 5 12.29 6.56 67.11
N LYS A 6 11.71 6.05 68.19
CA LYS A 6 10.59 5.11 68.16
C LYS A 6 9.47 5.59 69.06
N LEU A 7 8.22 5.48 68.59
CA LEU A 7 7.05 5.65 69.44
C LEU A 7 6.96 4.49 70.43
N LEU A 8 7.01 4.80 71.72
CA LEU A 8 6.87 3.83 72.80
C LEU A 8 5.41 3.39 72.91
N LEU A 9 5.17 2.08 72.86
CA LEU A 9 3.81 1.52 72.90
C LEU A 9 3.26 1.53 74.33
N GLU A 10 4.14 1.43 75.32
CA GLU A 10 3.84 1.46 76.75
C GLU A 10 3.21 2.80 77.17
N GLU A 11 3.58 3.88 76.48
CA GLU A 11 3.09 5.25 76.72
C GLU A 11 1.74 5.53 76.05
N ALA A 12 1.23 4.62 75.20
CA ALA A 12 0.02 4.86 74.41
C ALA A 12 -1.25 4.97 75.26
N LEU A 13 -1.34 4.27 76.40
CA LEU A 13 -2.49 4.39 77.31
C LEU A 13 -2.47 5.69 78.12
N LEU A 14 -1.27 6.14 78.47
CA LEU A 14 -1.08 7.36 79.27
C LEU A 14 -1.46 8.59 78.47
N ASP A 15 -1.30 8.54 77.14
CA ASP A 15 -1.69 9.58 76.19
C ASP A 15 -1.18 10.97 76.58
N SER A 16 0.07 11.01 77.08
CA SER A 16 0.65 12.24 77.62
C SER A 16 0.82 13.30 76.53
N PRO A 17 0.76 14.60 76.86
CA PRO A 17 1.08 15.66 75.90
C PRO A 17 2.46 15.51 75.26
N GLN A 18 3.43 14.96 75.99
CA GLN A 18 4.76 14.65 75.47
C GLN A 18 4.69 13.54 74.40
N THR A 19 3.95 12.46 74.66
CA THR A 19 3.72 11.38 73.68
C THR A 19 3.01 11.91 72.43
N ARG A 20 2.00 12.77 72.60
CA ARG A 20 1.29 13.43 71.49
C ARG A 20 2.19 14.36 70.68
N SER A 21 3.11 15.07 71.34
CA SER A 21 4.09 15.92 70.66
C SER A 21 5.12 15.10 69.87
N LEU A 22 5.54 13.93 70.36
CA LEU A 22 6.40 13.04 69.58
C LEU A 22 5.61 12.43 68.41
N LEU A 23 4.37 12.01 68.64
CA LEU A 23 3.49 11.52 67.58
C LEU A 23 3.34 12.54 66.44
N SER A 24 3.12 13.83 66.76
CA SER A 24 2.97 14.85 65.72
C SER A 24 4.23 15.01 64.85
N VAL A 25 5.42 14.80 65.40
CA VAL A 25 6.68 14.79 64.62
C VAL A 25 6.70 13.61 63.63
N PHE A 26 6.24 12.43 64.05
CA PHE A 26 6.10 11.28 63.14
C PHE A 26 5.05 11.52 62.07
N GLU A 27 3.94 12.20 62.39
CA GLU A 27 2.92 12.57 61.42
C GLU A 27 3.45 13.56 60.38
N GLU A 28 4.27 14.53 60.79
CA GLU A 28 4.92 15.49 59.90
C GLU A 28 5.94 14.82 58.97
N ASP A 29 6.77 13.91 59.50
CA ASP A 29 7.69 13.09 58.68
C ASP A 29 6.93 12.22 57.68
N ALA A 30 5.83 11.59 58.08
CA ALA A 30 4.98 10.81 57.18
C ALA A 30 4.32 11.66 56.08
N GLY A 31 3.89 12.89 56.42
CA GLY A 31 3.36 13.86 55.46
C GLY A 31 4.42 14.26 54.42
N THR A 32 5.61 14.62 54.89
CA THR A 32 6.75 14.99 54.03
C THR A 32 7.17 13.83 53.13
N LEU A 33 7.22 12.61 53.67
CA LEU A 33 7.51 11.39 52.90
C LEU A 33 6.47 11.13 51.81
N THR A 34 5.19 11.36 52.11
CA THR A 34 4.10 11.20 51.13
C THR A 34 4.26 12.19 49.98
N GLU A 35 4.56 13.45 50.27
CA GLU A 35 4.80 14.45 49.23
C GLU A 35 6.03 14.11 48.36
N TYR A 36 7.14 13.74 48.99
CA TYR A 36 8.35 13.35 48.28
C TYR A 36 8.11 12.13 47.37
N THR A 37 7.44 11.09 47.87
CA THR A 37 7.15 9.88 47.07
C THR A 37 6.18 10.15 45.93
N ASN A 38 5.28 11.13 46.05
CA ASN A 38 4.45 11.58 44.92
C ASN A 38 5.31 12.15 43.79
N GLN A 39 6.24 13.05 44.12
CA GLN A 39 7.12 13.69 43.14
C GLN A 39 8.10 12.67 42.51
N LEU A 40 8.63 11.76 43.34
CA LEU A 40 9.51 10.70 42.87
C LEU A 40 8.78 9.74 41.92
N LEU A 41 7.54 9.34 42.26
CA LEU A 41 6.74 8.48 41.40
C LEU A 41 6.45 9.14 40.05
N GLN A 42 6.05 10.41 40.03
CA GLN A 42 5.85 11.15 38.77
C GLN A 42 7.11 11.18 37.91
N THR A 43 8.27 11.37 38.54
CA THR A 43 9.56 11.36 37.85
C THR A 43 9.88 9.98 37.26
N MET A 44 9.70 8.91 38.04
CA MET A 44 9.90 7.53 37.59
C MET A 44 8.94 7.14 36.46
N GLN A 45 7.66 7.55 36.56
CA GLN A 45 6.67 7.34 35.51
C GLN A 45 7.05 8.08 34.22
N ARG A 46 7.61 9.28 34.31
CA ARG A 46 8.11 10.01 33.14
C ARG A 46 9.30 9.31 32.48
N VAL A 47 10.23 8.77 33.28
CA VAL A 47 11.36 7.98 32.77
C VAL A 47 10.86 6.72 32.05
N TYR A 48 9.95 5.98 32.68
CA TYR A 48 9.31 4.82 32.07
C TYR A 48 8.56 5.18 30.78
N GLY A 49 7.77 6.26 30.80
CA GLY A 49 7.02 6.73 29.63
C GLY A 49 7.93 7.08 28.46
N ALA A 50 9.05 7.78 28.71
CA ALA A 50 10.05 8.07 27.67
C ALA A 50 10.68 6.79 27.11
N GLN A 51 10.96 5.80 27.95
CA GLN A 51 11.49 4.51 27.50
C GLN A 51 10.47 3.73 26.65
N ASN A 52 9.18 3.83 26.97
CA ASN A 52 8.11 3.23 26.20
C ASN A 52 7.93 3.91 24.82
N GLU A 53 8.01 5.24 24.78
CA GLU A 53 8.00 5.99 23.51
C GLU A 53 9.19 5.64 22.61
N MET A 54 10.38 5.38 23.20
CA MET A 54 11.52 4.90 22.44
C MET A 54 11.25 3.53 21.77
N CYS A 55 10.49 2.65 22.42
CA CYS A 55 10.03 1.41 21.80
C CYS A 55 9.16 1.70 20.58
N LEU A 56 8.16 2.56 20.70
CA LEU A 56 7.28 2.89 19.57
C LEU A 56 8.04 3.53 18.41
N ALA A 57 8.94 4.47 18.71
CA ALA A 57 9.74 5.16 17.70
C ALA A 57 10.66 4.19 16.93
N THR A 58 11.33 3.27 17.64
CA THR A 58 12.22 2.28 17.00
C THR A 58 11.44 1.24 16.19
N GLN A 59 10.27 0.81 16.67
CA GLN A 59 9.38 -0.06 15.92
C GLN A 59 8.92 0.60 14.60
N GLN A 60 8.50 1.88 14.67
CA GLN A 60 8.09 2.63 13.50
C GLN A 60 9.24 2.84 12.51
N LEU A 61 10.45 3.16 12.99
CA LEU A 61 11.63 3.31 12.15
C LEU A 61 11.95 2.01 11.38
N SER A 62 11.96 0.86 12.06
CA SER A 62 12.16 -0.44 11.40
C SER A 62 11.09 -0.70 10.33
N GLY A 63 9.81 -0.45 10.65
CA GLY A 63 8.71 -0.58 9.70
C GLY A 63 8.87 0.31 8.47
N GLN A 64 9.33 1.55 8.63
CA GLN A 64 9.55 2.48 7.53
C GLN A 64 10.71 2.04 6.63
N LEU A 65 11.78 1.47 7.20
CA LEU A 65 12.91 0.93 6.44
C LEU A 65 12.47 -0.26 5.57
N PHE A 66 11.66 -1.17 6.13
CA PHE A 66 11.08 -2.27 5.34
C PHE A 66 10.11 -1.80 4.26
N ALA A 67 9.42 -0.68 4.49
CA ALA A 67 8.45 -0.14 3.53
C ALA A 67 9.11 0.33 2.24
N TYR A 68 10.40 0.70 2.24
CA TYR A 68 11.12 1.14 1.04
C TYR A 68 11.12 0.09 -0.07
N GLY A 69 11.39 -1.18 0.26
CA GLY A 69 11.38 -2.28 -0.72
C GLY A 69 9.99 -2.61 -1.28
N LYS A 70 8.92 -2.08 -0.66
CA LYS A 70 7.53 -2.23 -1.13
C LYS A 70 7.07 -1.05 -1.98
N GLN A 71 7.87 0.02 -2.07
CA GLN A 71 7.50 1.19 -2.86
C GLN A 71 7.62 0.89 -4.36
N ASN A 72 6.61 1.35 -5.11
CA ASN A 72 6.58 1.22 -6.57
C ASN A 72 7.22 2.46 -7.21
N PHE A 73 8.49 2.35 -7.58
CA PHE A 73 9.18 3.42 -8.30
C PHE A 73 8.93 3.30 -9.81
N ALA A 74 8.48 4.38 -10.45
CA ALA A 74 8.07 4.39 -11.86
C ALA A 74 9.21 4.09 -12.85
N LEU A 75 10.46 4.35 -12.46
CA LEU A 75 11.64 4.22 -13.31
C LEU A 75 12.22 2.79 -13.36
N GLY A 76 11.81 1.90 -12.44
CA GLY A 76 12.31 0.53 -12.37
C GLY A 76 12.14 -0.10 -10.99
N LYS A 77 12.51 -1.38 -10.87
CA LYS A 77 12.65 -2.00 -9.55
C LYS A 77 13.74 -1.25 -8.78
N GLY A 78 13.52 -0.98 -7.49
CA GLY A 78 14.51 -0.30 -6.65
C GLY A 78 15.83 -1.07 -6.63
N ASP A 79 16.93 -0.37 -6.40
CA ASP A 79 18.26 -0.97 -6.31
C ASP A 79 18.29 -2.04 -5.19
N GLU A 80 18.51 -3.30 -5.57
CA GLU A 80 18.57 -4.45 -4.67
C GLU A 80 19.67 -4.29 -3.61
N GLU A 81 20.79 -3.64 -3.92
CA GLU A 81 21.87 -3.38 -2.97
C GLU A 81 21.40 -2.40 -1.87
N VAL A 82 20.61 -1.39 -2.25
CA VAL A 82 20.00 -0.42 -1.31
C VAL A 82 18.89 -1.09 -0.50
N ILE A 83 18.02 -1.87 -1.14
CA ILE A 83 16.91 -2.56 -0.47
C ILE A 83 17.44 -3.54 0.59
N SER A 84 18.41 -4.39 0.22
CA SER A 84 19.02 -5.35 1.15
C SER A 84 19.74 -4.66 2.31
N THR A 85 20.45 -3.55 2.04
CA THR A 85 21.08 -2.73 3.09
C THR A 85 20.06 -2.16 4.07
N LEU A 86 18.94 -1.60 3.57
CA LEU A 86 17.86 -1.07 4.41
C LEU A 86 17.16 -2.16 5.22
N GLN A 87 16.94 -3.35 4.63
CA GLN A 87 16.39 -4.50 5.36
C GLN A 87 17.31 -4.95 6.49
N TYR A 88 18.63 -4.96 6.28
CA TYR A 88 19.59 -5.26 7.33
C TYR A 88 19.51 -4.24 8.47
N PHE A 89 19.51 -2.94 8.17
CA PHE A 89 19.29 -1.91 9.19
C PHE A 89 17.94 -2.06 9.91
N ALA A 90 16.87 -2.40 9.19
CA ALA A 90 15.56 -2.61 9.77
C ALA A 90 15.56 -3.74 10.81
N ASN A 91 16.27 -4.85 10.52
CA ASN A 91 16.46 -5.96 11.47
C ASN A 91 17.25 -5.53 12.70
N VAL A 92 18.35 -4.79 12.53
CA VAL A 92 19.15 -4.27 13.65
C VAL A 92 18.33 -3.33 14.54
N VAL A 93 17.52 -2.45 13.95
CA VAL A 93 16.61 -1.56 14.70
C VAL A 93 15.54 -2.37 15.43
N ASN A 94 15.06 -3.47 14.84
CA ASN A 94 14.10 -4.36 15.49
C ASN A 94 14.71 -5.11 16.68
N GLU A 95 15.96 -5.58 16.57
CA GLU A 95 16.69 -6.16 17.71
C GLU A 95 16.89 -5.13 18.84
N LEU A 96 17.23 -3.89 18.49
CA LEU A 96 17.31 -2.79 19.47
C LEU A 96 15.95 -2.52 20.14
N ASN A 97 14.86 -2.56 19.37
CA ASN A 97 13.51 -2.39 19.89
C ASN A 97 13.16 -3.46 20.94
N VAL A 98 13.57 -4.71 20.73
CA VAL A 98 13.40 -5.79 21.72
C VAL A 98 14.13 -5.46 23.02
N LEU A 99 15.36 -4.94 22.95
CA LEU A 99 16.11 -4.51 24.14
C LEU A 99 15.42 -3.35 24.88
N HIS A 100 14.91 -2.36 24.15
CA HIS A 100 14.15 -1.25 24.73
C HIS A 100 12.85 -1.71 25.38
N THR A 101 12.16 -2.68 24.80
CA THR A 101 10.92 -3.26 25.32
C THR A 101 11.17 -4.04 26.62
N GLU A 102 12.24 -4.84 26.66
CA GLU A 102 12.66 -5.54 27.87
C GLU A 102 13.07 -4.54 28.98
N LEU A 103 13.81 -3.48 28.63
CA LEU A 103 14.14 -2.41 29.58
C LEU A 103 12.87 -1.73 30.12
N ALA A 104 11.93 -1.35 29.25
CA ALA A 104 10.67 -0.72 29.65
C ALA A 104 9.90 -1.58 30.66
N LYS A 105 9.81 -2.89 30.39
CA LYS A 105 9.19 -3.86 31.30
C LYS A 105 9.90 -3.91 32.66
N GLN A 106 11.22 -4.01 32.67
CA GLN A 106 11.99 -4.03 33.92
C GLN A 106 11.83 -2.72 34.72
N LEU A 107 11.75 -1.56 34.05
CA LEU A 107 11.46 -0.28 34.69
C LEU A 107 10.05 -0.24 35.31
N ALA A 108 9.04 -0.77 34.61
CA ALA A 108 7.70 -0.87 35.15
C ALA A 108 7.67 -1.74 36.42
N ASP A 109 8.23 -2.96 36.32
CA ASP A 109 8.12 -3.99 37.36
C ASP A 109 9.02 -3.71 38.57
N SER A 110 10.24 -3.20 38.36
CA SER A 110 11.28 -3.11 39.39
C SER A 110 11.57 -1.69 39.87
N MET A 111 11.00 -0.66 39.23
CA MET A 111 11.16 0.74 39.66
C MET A 111 9.80 1.39 39.96
N VAL A 112 8.87 1.40 39.00
CA VAL A 112 7.60 2.12 39.16
C VAL A 112 6.64 1.37 40.10
N LEU A 113 6.42 0.09 39.87
CA LEU A 113 5.44 -0.72 40.61
C LEU A 113 5.72 -0.78 42.13
N PRO A 114 6.96 -1.00 42.61
CA PRO A 114 7.21 -1.05 44.05
C PRO A 114 6.88 0.27 44.75
N LEU A 115 7.14 1.41 44.10
CA LEU A 115 6.82 2.73 44.67
C LEU A 115 5.30 3.00 44.66
N ILE A 116 4.58 2.55 43.63
CA ILE A 116 3.10 2.58 43.61
C ILE A 116 2.56 1.76 44.80
N GLN A 117 3.03 0.53 44.97
CA GLN A 117 2.58 -0.36 46.05
C GLN A 117 2.85 0.24 47.43
N PHE A 118 4.01 0.86 47.64
CA PHE A 118 4.33 1.56 48.89
C PHE A 118 3.32 2.67 49.20
N ARG A 119 2.95 3.48 48.20
CA ARG A 119 1.97 4.56 48.38
C ARG A 119 0.56 4.03 48.63
N GLU A 120 0.12 3.11 47.79
CA GLU A 120 -1.27 2.60 47.82
C GLU A 120 -1.54 1.66 48.99
N LYS A 121 -0.51 0.97 49.50
CA LYS A 121 -0.65 0.06 50.65
C LYS A 121 -0.15 0.71 51.94
N ASP A 122 1.14 1.02 52.02
CA ASP A 122 1.77 1.41 53.28
C ASP A 122 1.37 2.81 53.74
N LEU A 123 1.42 3.81 52.85
CA LEU A 123 1.02 5.18 53.22
C LEU A 123 -0.49 5.30 53.45
N THR A 124 -1.28 4.57 52.65
CA THR A 124 -2.74 4.53 52.81
C THR A 124 -3.15 3.82 54.11
N GLU A 125 -2.46 2.75 54.50
CA GLU A 125 -2.64 2.10 55.82
C GLU A 125 -2.38 3.09 56.96
N VAL A 126 -1.26 3.82 56.91
CA VAL A 126 -0.91 4.83 57.93
C VAL A 126 -1.96 5.94 58.00
N SER A 127 -2.43 6.45 56.86
CA SER A 127 -3.50 7.47 56.81
C SER A 127 -4.80 6.94 57.42
N THR A 128 -5.20 5.71 57.08
CA THR A 128 -6.45 5.12 57.59
C THR A 128 -6.38 4.91 59.11
N LEU A 129 -5.24 4.43 59.62
CA LEU A 129 -5.04 4.23 61.06
C LEU A 129 -5.00 5.56 61.82
N LYS A 130 -4.48 6.63 61.22
CA LYS A 130 -4.55 7.98 61.77
C LYS A 130 -6.00 8.42 61.99
N ASP A 131 -6.84 8.29 60.95
CA ASP A 131 -8.23 8.72 61.01
C ASP A 131 -9.03 7.92 62.05
N LEU A 132 -8.79 6.60 62.11
CA LEU A 132 -9.41 5.73 63.13
C LEU A 132 -8.98 6.11 64.55
N PHE A 133 -7.70 6.43 64.75
CA PHE A 133 -7.18 6.90 66.04
C PHE A 133 -7.79 8.24 66.44
N LEU A 134 -7.86 9.21 65.53
CA LEU A 134 -8.46 10.52 65.80
C LEU A 134 -9.95 10.40 66.16
N LEU A 135 -10.69 9.56 65.44
CA LEU A 135 -12.10 9.28 65.75
C LEU A 135 -12.25 8.68 67.16
N ALA A 136 -11.45 7.67 67.48
CA ALA A 136 -11.49 7.02 68.80
C ALA A 136 -11.04 7.96 69.94
N SER A 137 -10.07 8.84 69.68
CA SER A 137 -9.65 9.88 70.60
C SER A 137 -10.80 10.84 70.92
N ASN A 138 -11.46 11.37 69.88
CA ASN A 138 -12.59 12.29 70.05
C ASN A 138 -13.77 11.64 70.80
N GLU A 139 -14.09 10.37 70.50
CA GLU A 139 -15.12 9.60 71.21
C GLU A 139 -14.79 9.44 72.70
N HIS A 140 -13.53 9.18 73.04
CA HIS A 140 -13.10 9.09 74.44
C HIS A 140 -13.17 10.45 75.15
N ASP A 141 -12.77 11.54 74.51
CA ASP A 141 -12.86 12.89 75.06
C ASP A 141 -14.32 13.27 75.39
N LEU A 142 -15.25 12.99 74.48
CA LEU A 142 -16.69 13.21 74.69
C LEU A 142 -17.24 12.34 75.84
N SER A 143 -16.85 11.07 75.89
CA SER A 143 -17.27 10.14 76.95
C SER A 143 -16.75 10.60 78.32
N MET A 144 -15.49 11.04 78.39
CA MET A 144 -14.88 11.59 79.61
C MET A 144 -15.53 12.90 80.04
N ALA A 145 -15.88 13.78 79.11
CA ALA A 145 -16.62 15.00 79.41
C ALA A 145 -18.01 14.70 79.99
N LYS A 146 -18.71 13.70 79.45
CA LYS A 146 -20.01 13.22 79.97
C LYS A 146 -19.87 12.65 81.38
N TYR A 147 -18.87 11.80 81.62
CA TYR A 147 -18.58 11.23 82.94
C TYR A 147 -18.25 12.30 83.98
N SER A 148 -17.47 13.31 83.61
CA SER A 148 -17.06 14.41 84.50
C SER A 148 -18.22 15.29 84.96
N ARG A 149 -19.36 15.28 84.26
CA ARG A 149 -20.57 16.05 84.58
C ARG A 149 -21.54 15.31 85.51
N LEU A 150 -21.20 14.11 85.98
CA LEU A 150 -22.05 13.34 86.89
C LEU A 150 -22.36 14.12 88.19
N PRO A 151 -23.62 14.12 88.66
CA PRO A 151 -24.03 14.92 89.82
C PRO A 151 -23.51 14.32 91.15
N LYS A 152 -22.72 15.09 91.90
CA LYS A 152 -22.15 14.68 93.19
C LYS A 152 -23.17 14.52 94.34
N LYS A 153 -24.28 15.27 94.32
CA LYS A 153 -25.25 15.34 95.44
C LYS A 153 -26.40 14.33 95.37
N LYS A 154 -26.72 13.83 94.17
CA LYS A 154 -27.78 12.84 93.90
C LYS A 154 -27.24 11.82 92.91
N GLU A 155 -26.40 10.92 93.41
CA GLU A 155 -25.72 9.92 92.58
C GLU A 155 -26.63 8.72 92.33
N SER A 156 -26.87 8.39 91.07
CA SER A 156 -27.53 7.14 90.67
C SER A 156 -26.47 6.13 90.29
N GLU A 157 -26.35 5.07 91.09
CA GLU A 157 -25.37 3.98 90.84
C GLU A 157 -25.53 3.35 89.45
N ARG A 158 -26.78 3.20 88.98
CA ARG A 158 -27.06 2.68 87.64
C ARG A 158 -26.52 3.58 86.54
N ILE A 159 -26.81 4.87 86.58
CA ILE A 159 -26.38 5.84 85.56
C ILE A 159 -24.85 5.99 85.58
N LYS A 160 -24.25 6.01 86.78
CA LYS A 160 -22.80 6.04 86.95
C LYS A 160 -22.13 4.82 86.32
N ALA A 161 -22.64 3.62 86.59
CA ALA A 161 -22.11 2.38 86.03
C ALA A 161 -22.24 2.32 84.50
N GLU A 162 -23.37 2.77 83.95
CA GLU A 162 -23.59 2.84 82.50
C GLU A 162 -22.58 3.80 81.82
N ILE A 163 -22.40 5.02 82.34
CA ILE A 163 -21.45 5.99 81.77
C ILE A 163 -19.99 5.55 82.00
N ALA A 164 -19.67 4.93 83.14
CA ALA A 164 -18.33 4.37 83.36
C ALA A 164 -18.00 3.25 82.35
N LYS A 165 -18.99 2.43 81.99
CA LYS A 165 -18.84 1.39 80.96
C LYS A 165 -18.63 2.00 79.57
N GLU A 166 -19.35 3.07 79.24
CA GLU A 166 -19.17 3.84 78.00
C GLU A 166 -17.74 4.40 77.89
N VAL A 167 -17.24 5.06 78.96
CA VAL A 167 -15.85 5.53 79.03
C VAL A 167 -14.84 4.40 78.88
N ALA A 168 -15.04 3.27 79.59
CA ALA A 168 -14.14 2.13 79.48
C ALA A 168 -14.10 1.55 78.05
N GLY A 169 -15.24 1.53 77.36
CA GLY A 169 -15.33 1.14 75.96
C GLY A 169 -14.57 2.10 75.04
N ALA A 170 -14.83 3.40 75.14
CA ALA A 170 -14.16 4.42 74.34
C ALA A 170 -12.65 4.46 74.59
N ARG A 171 -12.21 4.37 75.85
CA ARG A 171 -10.80 4.30 76.23
C ARG A 171 -10.10 3.08 75.63
N ARG A 172 -10.75 1.91 75.65
CA ARG A 172 -10.22 0.69 75.04
C ARG A 172 -10.05 0.86 73.53
N LYS A 173 -11.04 1.46 72.86
CA LYS A 173 -10.99 1.75 71.42
C LYS A 173 -9.84 2.70 71.09
N GLN A 174 -9.72 3.80 71.83
CA GLN A 174 -8.59 4.74 71.68
C GLN A 174 -7.25 4.01 71.86
N HIS A 175 -7.07 3.28 72.95
CA HIS A 175 -5.82 2.56 73.24
C HIS A 175 -5.45 1.55 72.14
N LEU A 176 -6.42 0.77 71.65
CA LEU A 176 -6.19 -0.18 70.56
C LEU A 176 -5.77 0.56 69.26
N SER A 177 -6.52 1.60 68.89
CA SER A 177 -6.22 2.38 67.68
C SER A 177 -4.87 3.10 67.77
N SER A 178 -4.49 3.62 68.93
CA SER A 178 -3.17 4.23 69.14
C SER A 178 -2.04 3.21 69.02
N LEU A 179 -2.20 1.99 69.56
CA LEU A 179 -1.20 0.94 69.43
C LEU A 179 -0.99 0.53 67.97
N GLN A 180 -2.09 0.34 67.23
CA GLN A 180 -2.01 0.03 65.80
C GLN A 180 -1.33 1.15 65.02
N TYR A 181 -1.71 2.40 65.30
CA TYR A 181 -1.15 3.55 64.61
C TYR A 181 0.34 3.75 64.92
N TYR A 182 0.75 3.64 66.18
CA TYR A 182 2.16 3.77 66.59
C TYR A 182 3.01 2.65 66.01
N CYS A 183 2.48 1.41 65.98
CA CYS A 183 3.13 0.29 65.31
C CYS A 183 3.33 0.56 63.81
N ALA A 184 2.30 1.07 63.12
CA ALA A 184 2.39 1.38 61.70
C ALA A 184 3.42 2.49 61.42
N LEU A 185 3.43 3.58 62.20
CA LEU A 185 4.42 4.65 62.08
C LEU A 185 5.85 4.16 62.37
N ASN A 186 6.03 3.31 63.38
CA ASN A 186 7.33 2.69 63.65
C ASN A 186 7.79 1.78 62.50
N ALA A 187 6.88 0.98 61.93
CA ALA A 187 7.18 0.14 60.77
C ALA A 187 7.52 0.99 59.53
N LEU A 188 6.82 2.11 59.34
CA LEU A 188 7.04 3.05 58.23
C LEU A 188 8.48 3.57 58.20
N GLN A 189 9.12 3.77 59.35
CA GLN A 189 10.53 4.21 59.43
C GLN A 189 11.51 3.22 58.78
N TYR A 190 11.17 1.93 58.73
CA TYR A 190 11.92 0.91 58.01
C TYR A 190 11.45 0.77 56.57
N ARG A 191 10.13 0.70 56.34
CA ARG A 191 9.55 0.57 55.00
C ARG A 191 9.97 1.72 54.08
N LYS A 192 10.09 2.96 54.59
CA LYS A 192 10.56 4.10 53.80
C LYS A 192 11.97 3.91 53.25
N ARG A 193 12.85 3.19 53.96
CA ARG A 193 14.22 2.96 53.48
C ARG A 193 14.24 1.99 52.31
N THR A 194 13.51 0.88 52.43
CA THR A 194 13.41 -0.12 51.36
C THR A 194 12.65 0.44 50.16
N ALA A 195 11.53 1.15 50.39
CA ALA A 195 10.72 1.73 49.33
C ALA A 195 11.45 2.77 48.46
N ILE A 196 12.49 3.43 48.98
CA ILE A 196 13.32 4.36 48.20
C ILE A 196 14.50 3.64 47.55
N LEU A 197 15.13 2.68 48.22
CA LEU A 197 16.32 2.00 47.70
C LEU A 197 15.98 0.95 46.63
N ASP A 198 14.92 0.17 46.83
CA ASP A 198 14.58 -0.95 45.94
C ASP A 198 14.29 -0.49 44.50
N PRO A 199 13.49 0.57 44.25
CA PRO A 199 13.29 1.10 42.90
C PRO A 199 14.57 1.54 42.18
N ILE A 200 15.50 2.15 42.91
CA ILE A 200 16.76 2.65 42.35
C ILE A 200 17.72 1.49 42.04
N LEU A 201 17.73 0.45 42.89
CA LEU A 201 18.45 -0.78 42.62
C LEU A 201 17.91 -1.47 41.36
N GLY A 202 16.59 -1.63 41.26
CA GLY A 202 15.92 -2.21 40.10
C GLY A 202 16.21 -1.45 38.81
N TYR A 203 16.08 -0.11 38.83
CA TYR A 203 16.47 0.75 37.73
C TYR A 203 17.92 0.52 37.29
N THR A 204 18.86 0.52 38.23
CA THR A 204 20.29 0.40 37.93
C THR A 204 20.63 -0.96 37.32
N GLN A 205 20.03 -2.04 37.85
CA GLN A 205 20.21 -3.39 37.30
C GLN A 205 19.65 -3.50 35.88
N ALA A 206 18.49 -2.91 35.62
CA ALA A 206 17.87 -2.90 34.30
C ALA A 206 18.74 -2.14 33.28
N GLN A 207 19.28 -0.99 33.66
CA GLN A 207 20.21 -0.22 32.82
C GLN A 207 21.50 -1.00 32.51
N ILE A 208 22.08 -1.68 33.50
CA ILE A 208 23.26 -2.52 33.29
C ILE A 208 22.96 -3.65 32.29
N ALA A 209 21.81 -4.31 32.42
CA ALA A 209 21.42 -5.39 31.53
C ALA A 209 21.21 -4.88 30.08
N PHE A 210 20.51 -3.74 29.93
CA PHE A 210 20.30 -3.09 28.64
C PHE A 210 21.61 -2.71 27.96
N LEU A 211 22.50 -2.02 28.68
CA LEU A 211 23.78 -1.54 28.13
C LEU A 211 24.69 -2.71 27.73
N LYS A 212 24.78 -3.77 28.55
CA LYS A 212 25.59 -4.94 28.20
C LYS A 212 25.12 -5.60 26.90
N LYS A 213 23.82 -5.91 26.81
CA LYS A 213 23.25 -6.51 25.59
C LYS A 213 23.36 -5.57 24.38
N GLY A 214 23.18 -4.27 24.58
CA GLY A 214 23.36 -3.26 23.52
C GLY A 214 24.79 -3.20 23.00
N CYS A 215 25.80 -3.23 23.88
CA CYS A 215 27.21 -3.27 23.48
C CYS A 215 27.55 -4.55 22.69
N ASP A 216 27.00 -5.70 23.09
CA ASP A 216 27.21 -6.96 22.38
C ASP A 216 26.57 -6.93 20.97
N MET A 217 25.40 -6.32 20.83
CA MET A 217 24.71 -6.14 19.55
C MET A 217 25.50 -5.21 18.61
N PHE A 218 25.97 -4.06 19.11
CA PHE A 218 26.80 -3.12 18.36
C PHE A 218 28.30 -3.44 18.45
N SER A 219 28.63 -4.72 18.27
CA SER A 219 30.01 -5.21 18.31
C SER A 219 30.77 -4.96 17.00
N LYS A 220 32.04 -5.38 16.94
CA LYS A 220 32.92 -5.24 15.76
C LYS A 220 32.36 -5.81 14.45
N LYS A 221 31.40 -6.74 14.51
CA LYS A 221 30.71 -7.23 13.31
C LYS A 221 29.86 -6.14 12.66
N MET A 222 29.23 -5.28 13.46
CA MET A 222 28.50 -4.11 12.99
C MET A 222 29.43 -3.09 12.34
N ASP A 223 30.62 -2.85 12.91
CA ASP A 223 31.60 -1.92 12.35
C ASP A 223 31.99 -2.29 10.92
N GLY A 224 32.17 -3.60 10.65
CA GLY A 224 32.49 -4.09 9.30
C GLY A 224 31.37 -3.80 8.30
N PHE A 225 30.11 -4.01 8.69
CA PHE A 225 28.94 -3.69 7.87
C PHE A 225 28.81 -2.17 7.64
N LEU A 226 28.97 -1.34 8.68
CA LEU A 226 28.90 0.11 8.55
C LEU A 226 30.01 0.65 7.63
N ALA A 227 31.21 0.06 7.67
CA ALA A 227 32.29 0.40 6.76
C ALA A 227 31.95 0.01 5.31
N SER A 228 31.35 -1.16 5.06
CA SER A 228 30.93 -1.54 3.71
C SER A 228 29.85 -0.60 3.16
N VAL A 229 28.87 -0.21 3.98
CA VAL A 229 27.84 0.78 3.59
C VAL A 229 28.47 2.14 3.32
N SER A 230 29.43 2.58 4.13
CA SER A 230 30.14 3.85 3.91
C SER A 230 30.90 3.85 2.58
N ASN A 231 31.56 2.75 2.23
CA ASN A 231 32.23 2.59 0.94
C ASN A 231 31.24 2.58 -0.24
N MET A 232 30.07 1.93 -0.07
CA MET A 232 28.99 1.96 -1.06
C MET A 232 28.52 3.40 -1.32
N ILE A 233 28.28 4.19 -0.26
CA ILE A 233 27.87 5.60 -0.38
C ILE A 233 28.95 6.42 -1.10
N GLN A 234 30.23 6.23 -0.76
CA GLN A 234 31.33 6.92 -1.43
C GLN A 234 31.43 6.57 -2.92
N ARG A 235 31.21 5.29 -3.27
CA ARG A 235 31.18 4.83 -4.67
C ARG A 235 30.05 5.52 -5.44
N ILE A 236 28.84 5.51 -4.90
CA ILE A 236 27.67 6.17 -5.51
C ILE A 236 27.92 7.67 -5.68
N GLN A 237 28.53 8.33 -4.69
CA GLN A 237 28.87 9.74 -4.79
C GLN A 237 29.90 10.02 -5.89
N GLY A 238 30.92 9.17 -6.03
CA GLY A 238 31.92 9.30 -7.10
C GLY A 238 31.34 9.09 -8.50
N GLU A 239 30.40 8.15 -8.64
CA GLU A 239 29.64 7.95 -9.88
C GLU A 239 28.76 9.16 -10.20
N LEU A 240 28.07 9.70 -9.21
CA LEU A 240 27.26 10.92 -9.33
C LEU A 240 28.11 12.11 -9.79
N ASP A 241 29.26 12.34 -9.17
CA ASP A 241 30.15 13.47 -9.51
C ASP A 241 30.67 13.35 -10.96
N THR A 242 31.03 12.14 -11.37
CA THR A 242 31.51 11.86 -12.73
C THR A 242 30.42 12.10 -13.77
N GLU A 243 29.21 11.59 -13.53
CA GLU A 243 28.08 11.74 -14.44
C GLU A 243 27.60 13.20 -14.49
N ALA A 244 27.56 13.88 -13.34
CA ALA A 244 27.18 15.29 -13.26
C ALA A 244 28.13 16.18 -14.08
N GLU A 245 29.43 15.94 -14.03
CA GLU A 245 30.40 16.70 -14.83
C GLU A 245 30.27 16.39 -16.33
N SER A 246 30.07 15.12 -16.70
CA SER A 246 29.80 14.70 -18.08
C SER A 246 28.55 15.40 -18.65
N MET A 247 27.46 15.42 -17.87
CA MET A 247 26.22 16.13 -18.21
C MET A 247 26.44 17.64 -18.33
N ARG A 248 27.24 18.24 -17.44
CA ARG A 248 27.57 19.68 -17.48
C ARG A 248 28.32 20.06 -18.75
N ILE A 249 29.30 19.25 -19.17
CA ILE A 249 30.05 19.47 -20.42
C ILE A 249 29.11 19.34 -21.62
N THR A 250 28.32 18.25 -21.67
CA THR A 250 27.35 18.03 -22.75
C THR A 250 26.35 19.19 -22.85
N GLN A 251 25.84 19.67 -21.71
CA GLN A 251 24.96 20.84 -21.65
C GLN A 251 25.64 22.08 -22.22
N GLN A 252 26.90 22.34 -21.83
CA GLN A 252 27.67 23.48 -22.34
C GLN A 252 27.89 23.39 -23.86
N GLU A 253 28.20 22.21 -24.38
CA GLU A 253 28.37 21.99 -25.82
C GLU A 253 27.06 22.22 -26.59
N LEU A 254 25.94 21.67 -26.13
CA LEU A 254 24.62 21.88 -26.75
C LEU A 254 24.20 23.36 -26.75
N LEU A 255 24.53 24.10 -25.69
CA LEU A 255 24.24 25.54 -25.59
C LEU A 255 25.21 26.43 -26.37
N SER A 256 26.38 25.91 -26.79
CA SER A 256 27.36 26.65 -27.58
C SER A 256 26.98 26.80 -29.07
N GLY A 257 25.91 26.13 -29.50
CA GLY A 257 25.38 26.22 -30.86
C GLY A 257 24.98 27.65 -31.25
N SER A 258 25.01 27.94 -32.55
CA SER A 258 24.60 29.24 -33.11
C SER A 258 23.12 29.55 -32.84
N ASP A 259 22.80 30.82 -32.57
CA ASP A 259 21.42 31.33 -32.44
C ASP A 259 20.53 31.03 -33.65
N SER A 260 21.12 30.73 -34.81
CA SER A 260 20.42 30.25 -36.00
C SER A 260 19.61 28.98 -35.78
N ILE A 261 19.99 28.12 -34.81
CA ILE A 261 19.27 26.89 -34.46
C ILE A 261 17.94 27.21 -33.76
N TYR A 262 17.91 28.31 -32.99
CA TYR A 262 16.73 28.73 -32.22
C TYR A 262 15.85 29.73 -32.97
N THR A 263 16.36 30.32 -34.06
CA THR A 263 15.65 31.33 -34.86
C THR A 263 14.82 30.66 -35.95
N PRO A 264 13.47 30.71 -35.90
CA PRO A 264 12.64 30.13 -36.95
C PRO A 264 12.89 30.83 -38.28
N ASP A 265 12.95 30.06 -39.36
CA ASP A 265 13.07 30.59 -40.72
C ASP A 265 14.38 31.38 -40.97
N TYR A 266 15.43 31.11 -40.19
CA TYR A 266 16.74 31.77 -40.34
C TYR A 266 17.33 31.64 -41.75
N ASP A 267 17.15 30.48 -42.39
CA ASP A 267 17.66 30.15 -43.71
C ASP A 267 16.66 30.47 -44.85
N VAL A 268 15.63 31.30 -44.62
CA VAL A 268 14.56 31.58 -45.60
C VAL A 268 15.07 32.05 -46.97
N ALA A 269 16.21 32.77 -47.00
CA ALA A 269 16.83 33.27 -48.22
C ALA A 269 17.47 32.15 -49.06
N SER A 270 17.95 31.08 -48.43
CA SER A 270 18.60 29.94 -49.07
C SER A 270 18.39 28.65 -48.26
N PRO A 271 17.15 28.13 -48.17
CA PRO A 271 16.85 27.00 -47.31
C PRO A 271 17.45 25.72 -47.89
N ILE A 272 18.07 24.91 -47.04
CA ILE A 272 18.55 23.58 -47.43
C ILE A 272 17.41 22.61 -47.17
N ILE A 273 16.74 22.16 -48.23
CA ILE A 273 15.48 21.39 -48.15
C ILE A 273 15.72 19.95 -48.59
N ASN A 274 15.46 18.99 -47.71
CA ASN A 274 15.52 17.59 -48.06
C ASN A 274 14.17 17.09 -48.60
N ARG A 275 14.08 16.93 -49.92
CA ARG A 275 12.84 16.46 -50.59
C ARG A 275 12.68 14.94 -50.64
N ASN A 276 13.66 14.17 -50.17
CA ASN A 276 13.67 12.71 -50.23
C ASN A 276 13.32 12.04 -48.90
N LEU A 277 12.78 12.81 -47.95
CA LEU A 277 12.36 12.29 -46.65
C LEU A 277 11.21 11.29 -46.84
N ILE A 278 11.31 10.15 -46.16
CA ILE A 278 10.25 9.13 -46.04
C ILE A 278 9.72 9.02 -44.61
N GLN A 279 10.25 9.88 -43.73
CA GLN A 279 9.83 10.06 -42.35
C GLN A 279 10.09 11.50 -41.94
N LYS A 280 9.20 12.09 -41.15
CA LYS A 280 9.38 13.41 -40.55
C LYS A 280 8.64 13.50 -39.21
N ALA A 281 9.21 14.24 -38.28
CA ALA A 281 8.63 14.53 -36.98
C ALA A 281 8.91 15.98 -36.59
N GLY A 282 7.99 16.61 -35.86
CA GLY A 282 8.11 18.01 -35.48
C GLY A 282 6.77 18.62 -35.04
N TYR A 283 6.83 19.83 -34.47
CA TYR A 283 5.64 20.55 -34.08
C TYR A 283 4.98 21.22 -35.29
N LEU A 284 3.65 21.09 -35.39
CA LEU A 284 2.82 21.82 -36.34
C LEU A 284 1.64 22.45 -35.60
N ASN A 285 1.08 23.53 -36.14
CA ASN A 285 -0.22 24.02 -35.66
C ASN A 285 -1.32 23.38 -36.49
N MET A 286 -2.24 22.67 -35.85
CA MET A 286 -3.42 22.08 -36.48
C MET A 286 -4.60 23.02 -36.37
N ARG A 287 -5.29 23.24 -37.49
CA ARG A 287 -6.53 24.01 -37.52
C ARG A 287 -7.71 23.12 -37.13
N SER A 288 -8.47 23.56 -36.14
CA SER A 288 -9.72 22.94 -35.72
C SER A 288 -10.87 23.91 -35.96
N LYS A 289 -11.94 23.46 -36.62
CA LYS A 289 -13.14 24.28 -36.85
C LYS A 289 -14.17 23.96 -35.76
N THR A 290 -14.35 24.86 -34.80
CA THR A 290 -15.31 24.70 -33.70
C THR A 290 -16.61 25.44 -34.05
N GLY A 291 -17.54 24.78 -34.73
CA GLY A 291 -18.82 25.38 -35.16
C GLY A 291 -18.79 25.99 -36.57
N LEU A 292 -19.77 26.85 -36.91
CA LEU A 292 -19.90 27.34 -38.30
C LEU A 292 -18.85 28.38 -38.69
N VAL A 293 -18.38 29.21 -37.76
CA VAL A 293 -17.55 30.41 -38.05
C VAL A 293 -16.23 30.44 -37.27
N THR A 294 -16.17 29.87 -36.06
CA THR A 294 -14.99 29.92 -35.19
C THR A 294 -13.97 28.84 -35.55
N THR A 295 -12.70 29.24 -35.62
CA THR A 295 -11.55 28.36 -35.88
C THR A 295 -10.50 28.59 -34.79
N THR A 296 -9.85 27.50 -34.39
CA THR A 296 -8.76 27.49 -33.43
C THR A 296 -7.54 26.81 -34.04
N TRP A 297 -6.36 27.17 -33.55
CA TRP A 297 -5.09 26.58 -33.96
C TRP A 297 -4.38 26.03 -32.73
N GLU A 298 -4.02 24.76 -32.78
CA GLU A 298 -3.39 24.07 -31.64
C GLU A 298 -2.02 23.53 -32.04
N ARG A 299 -1.00 23.82 -31.23
CA ARG A 299 0.38 23.37 -31.48
C ARG A 299 0.57 21.95 -30.92
N LEU A 300 0.69 20.98 -31.82
CA LEU A 300 0.81 19.56 -31.48
C LEU A 300 2.05 18.95 -32.11
N TYR A 301 2.54 17.84 -31.55
CA TYR A 301 3.69 17.13 -32.10
C TYR A 301 3.21 16.07 -33.09
N PHE A 302 3.65 16.20 -34.35
CA PHE A 302 3.30 15.27 -35.42
C PHE A 302 4.50 14.43 -35.80
N PHE A 303 4.25 13.17 -36.16
CA PHE A 303 5.28 12.29 -36.72
C PHE A 303 4.66 11.27 -37.67
N THR A 304 5.42 10.85 -38.67
CA THR A 304 5.00 9.81 -39.61
C THR A 304 5.48 8.44 -39.15
N GLN A 305 4.59 7.46 -39.08
CA GLN A 305 4.91 6.09 -38.68
C GLN A 305 4.12 5.08 -39.53
N GLY A 306 4.83 4.21 -40.26
CA GLY A 306 4.22 3.06 -40.94
C GLY A 306 3.17 3.44 -42.00
N GLY A 307 3.39 4.55 -42.72
CA GLY A 307 2.42 5.08 -43.68
C GLY A 307 1.36 6.00 -43.07
N ASN A 308 1.33 6.15 -41.74
CA ASN A 308 0.36 6.99 -41.04
C ASN A 308 0.97 8.31 -40.55
N LEU A 309 0.11 9.32 -40.39
CA LEU A 309 0.37 10.54 -39.64
C LEU A 309 -0.19 10.40 -38.23
N MET A 310 0.69 10.51 -37.26
CA MET A 310 0.40 10.43 -35.83
C MET A 310 0.49 11.82 -35.19
N CYS A 311 -0.22 12.02 -34.08
CA CYS A 311 -0.19 13.25 -33.30
C CYS A 311 -0.17 12.95 -31.80
N GLN A 312 0.64 13.69 -31.05
CA GLN A 312 0.77 13.55 -29.60
C GLN A 312 0.71 14.93 -28.92
N HIS A 313 -0.13 15.06 -27.89
CA HIS A 313 -0.14 16.26 -27.04
C HIS A 313 1.02 16.23 -26.05
N ARG A 314 1.46 17.42 -25.61
CA ARG A 314 2.45 17.53 -24.54
C ARG A 314 1.86 16.97 -23.23
N GLY A 315 2.50 15.96 -22.67
CA GLY A 315 2.08 15.29 -21.44
C GLY A 315 1.37 13.95 -21.66
N GLU A 316 1.07 13.58 -22.89
CA GLU A 316 0.53 12.26 -23.21
C GLU A 316 1.65 11.23 -23.34
N VAL A 317 1.38 9.99 -22.89
CA VAL A 317 2.34 8.88 -22.94
C VAL A 317 2.54 8.37 -24.37
N ALA A 318 1.53 8.47 -25.23
CA ALA A 318 1.58 7.99 -26.61
C ALA A 318 0.80 8.89 -27.58
N GLY A 319 1.20 8.89 -28.86
CA GLY A 319 0.52 9.61 -29.93
C GLY A 319 -0.63 8.81 -30.56
N GLY A 320 -1.73 9.48 -30.88
CA GLY A 320 -2.88 8.93 -31.58
C GLY A 320 -2.72 8.96 -33.11
N LEU A 321 -3.37 8.01 -33.79
CA LEU A 321 -3.51 8.02 -35.25
C LEU A 321 -4.43 9.17 -35.68
N ILE A 322 -3.93 10.06 -36.53
CA ILE A 322 -4.72 11.16 -37.09
C ILE A 322 -5.19 10.84 -38.51
N GLN A 323 -4.29 10.34 -39.36
CA GLN A 323 -4.62 10.08 -40.76
C GLN A 323 -3.73 9.00 -41.35
N ASP A 324 -4.33 8.06 -42.07
CA ASP A 324 -3.61 7.16 -42.98
C ASP A 324 -3.21 7.94 -44.24
N LEU A 325 -1.92 8.02 -44.54
CA LEU A 325 -1.40 8.80 -45.67
C LEU A 325 -1.48 8.04 -46.99
N ASP A 326 -1.94 6.78 -47.00
CA ASP A 326 -2.15 6.03 -48.24
C ASP A 326 -3.12 6.78 -49.17
N ASN A 327 -2.70 6.99 -50.42
CA ASN A 327 -3.40 7.77 -51.42
C ASN A 327 -3.83 9.19 -51.03
N CYS A 328 -3.33 9.73 -49.92
CA CYS A 328 -3.59 11.12 -49.59
C CYS A 328 -2.77 12.03 -50.51
N SER A 329 -3.35 13.17 -50.89
CA SER A 329 -2.57 14.24 -51.51
C SER A 329 -2.32 15.35 -50.51
N VAL A 330 -1.14 15.96 -50.58
CA VAL A 330 -0.77 17.11 -49.76
C VAL A 330 -0.41 18.28 -50.66
N MET A 331 -0.92 19.46 -50.33
CA MET A 331 -0.71 20.67 -51.13
C MET A 331 -0.61 21.92 -50.26
N ALA A 332 0.11 22.92 -50.79
CA ALA A 332 0.13 24.28 -50.28
C ALA A 332 -1.29 24.87 -50.23
N VAL A 333 -1.63 25.59 -49.16
CA VAL A 333 -2.92 26.29 -49.05
C VAL A 333 -2.77 27.65 -48.39
N ASP A 334 -3.47 28.65 -48.92
CA ASP A 334 -3.64 29.93 -48.24
C ASP A 334 -4.80 29.81 -47.25
N CYS A 335 -4.53 29.99 -45.95
CA CYS A 335 -5.53 29.84 -44.90
C CYS A 335 -5.38 30.95 -43.85
N GLU A 336 -6.42 31.78 -43.67
CA GLU A 336 -6.47 32.81 -42.62
C GLU A 336 -5.25 33.77 -42.59
N ASP A 337 -4.66 34.06 -43.75
CA ASP A 337 -3.44 34.89 -43.89
C ASP A 337 -2.23 34.36 -43.07
N ARG A 338 -2.22 33.05 -42.77
CA ARG A 338 -1.13 32.38 -42.05
C ARG A 338 -0.09 31.82 -43.01
N ARG A 339 1.18 32.15 -42.76
CA ARG A 339 2.33 31.62 -43.51
C ARG A 339 2.46 30.10 -43.34
N TYR A 340 2.96 29.43 -44.37
CA TYR A 340 3.39 28.04 -44.35
C TYR A 340 2.28 27.02 -43.99
N CYS A 341 1.07 27.28 -44.47
CA CYS A 341 -0.06 26.37 -44.33
C CYS A 341 -0.11 25.36 -45.48
N PHE A 342 -0.36 24.10 -45.16
CA PHE A 342 -0.60 23.03 -46.13
C PHE A 342 -1.80 22.19 -45.71
N GLN A 343 -2.43 21.56 -46.69
CA GLN A 343 -3.63 20.76 -46.51
C GLN A 343 -3.38 19.33 -46.96
N ILE A 344 -3.84 18.38 -46.16
CA ILE A 344 -3.91 16.96 -46.53
C ILE A 344 -5.35 16.66 -46.94
N THR A 345 -5.52 16.09 -48.12
CA THR A 345 -6.81 15.68 -48.69
C THR A 345 -6.86 14.17 -48.85
N SER A 346 -7.99 13.58 -48.51
CA SER A 346 -8.21 12.14 -48.59
C SER A 346 -8.31 11.68 -50.05
N PRO A 347 -8.20 10.37 -50.32
CA PRO A 347 -8.34 9.83 -51.67
C PRO A 347 -9.67 10.18 -52.36
N ASN A 348 -10.73 10.45 -51.57
CA ASN A 348 -12.05 10.88 -52.06
C ASN A 348 -12.16 12.41 -52.31
N GLY A 349 -11.05 13.16 -52.24
CA GLY A 349 -10.97 14.59 -52.51
C GLY A 349 -11.46 15.52 -51.38
N ARG A 350 -11.83 14.98 -50.21
CA ARG A 350 -12.23 15.81 -49.05
C ARG A 350 -11.00 16.37 -48.33
N SER A 351 -11.07 17.64 -47.93
CA SER A 351 -10.09 18.23 -47.01
C SER A 351 -10.17 17.53 -45.66
N ILE A 352 -9.06 16.97 -45.20
CA ILE A 352 -9.00 16.29 -43.89
C ILE A 352 -8.42 17.24 -42.84
N LEU A 353 -7.23 17.78 -43.11
CA LEU A 353 -6.44 18.51 -42.14
C LEU A 353 -5.81 19.74 -42.79
N ILE A 354 -5.77 20.84 -42.05
CA ILE A 354 -4.96 22.01 -42.39
C ILE A 354 -3.93 22.18 -41.28
N LEU A 355 -2.66 22.13 -41.67
CA LEU A 355 -1.51 22.19 -40.78
C LEU A 355 -0.64 23.39 -41.14
N GLN A 356 0.06 23.93 -40.16
CA GLN A 356 0.97 25.06 -40.32
C GLN A 356 2.35 24.72 -39.76
N ALA A 357 3.39 24.94 -40.57
CA ALA A 357 4.79 24.84 -40.17
C ALA A 357 5.36 26.20 -39.73
N GLU A 358 6.48 26.18 -39.00
CA GLU A 358 7.09 27.41 -38.44
C GLU A 358 8.08 28.12 -39.37
N GLY A 359 8.54 27.45 -40.45
CA GLY A 359 9.48 28.01 -41.42
C GLY A 359 9.37 27.35 -42.80
N LYS A 360 9.97 27.98 -43.82
CA LYS A 360 9.90 27.53 -45.22
C LYS A 360 10.52 26.14 -45.43
N ARG A 361 11.64 25.86 -44.77
CA ARG A 361 12.29 24.54 -44.84
C ARG A 361 11.37 23.44 -44.31
N GLU A 362 10.88 23.59 -43.07
CA GLU A 362 9.96 22.63 -42.44
C GLU A 362 8.72 22.40 -43.31
N TYR A 363 8.15 23.49 -43.82
CA TYR A 363 6.99 23.48 -44.71
C TYR A 363 7.19 22.62 -45.97
N GLU A 364 8.26 22.87 -46.74
CA GLU A 364 8.52 22.10 -47.96
C GLU A 364 8.91 20.64 -47.67
N GLU A 365 9.61 20.40 -46.56
CA GLU A 365 9.98 19.05 -46.13
C GLU A 365 8.77 18.22 -45.68
N TRP A 366 7.81 18.81 -44.95
CA TRP A 366 6.56 18.14 -44.57
C TRP A 366 5.73 17.74 -45.80
N ILE A 367 5.56 18.65 -46.75
CA ILE A 367 4.87 18.36 -48.01
C ILE A 367 5.59 17.26 -48.80
N SER A 368 6.93 17.32 -48.88
CA SER A 368 7.72 16.32 -49.60
C SER A 368 7.63 14.94 -48.94
N ALA A 369 7.76 14.88 -47.61
CA ALA A 369 7.69 13.63 -46.85
C ALA A 369 6.33 12.94 -47.01
N ILE A 370 5.23 13.67 -46.84
CA ILE A 370 3.88 13.12 -46.98
C ILE A 370 3.63 12.65 -48.42
N ASN A 371 4.06 13.42 -49.43
CA ASN A 371 3.96 12.99 -50.83
C ASN A 371 4.76 11.72 -51.13
N ASN A 372 5.97 11.60 -50.58
CA ASN A 372 6.81 10.43 -50.78
C ASN A 372 6.19 9.18 -50.15
N ILE A 373 5.64 9.30 -48.93
CA ILE A 373 4.96 8.22 -48.23
C ILE A 373 3.72 7.76 -49.01
N SER A 374 2.86 8.70 -49.42
CA SER A 374 1.66 8.43 -50.21
C SER A 374 1.97 7.73 -51.55
N ARG A 375 3.06 8.14 -52.23
CA ARG A 375 3.47 7.54 -53.52
C ARG A 375 4.20 6.21 -53.41
N GLN A 376 4.99 6.00 -52.35
CA GLN A 376 5.78 4.77 -52.19
C GLN A 376 4.91 3.52 -52.02
N ILE A 377 3.71 3.67 -51.46
CA ILE A 377 2.74 2.58 -51.38
C ILE A 377 2.22 2.21 -52.78
N TYR A 378 2.02 3.20 -53.65
CA TYR A 378 1.32 3.04 -54.94
C TYR A 378 2.20 2.70 -56.15
N LEU A 379 3.46 3.12 -56.17
CA LEU A 379 4.36 2.98 -57.33
C LEU A 379 5.33 1.80 -57.22
N SER A 380 5.13 0.89 -56.26
CA SER A 380 5.95 -0.30 -56.11
C SER A 380 5.27 -1.51 -56.76
N ASP A 381 6.06 -2.37 -57.43
CA ASP A 381 5.58 -3.59 -58.10
C ASP A 381 4.98 -4.63 -57.13
N ASN A 382 5.11 -4.40 -55.81
CA ASN A 382 4.50 -5.19 -54.74
C ASN A 382 4.13 -4.29 -53.53
N PRO A 383 2.94 -3.66 -53.54
CA PRO A 383 2.51 -2.72 -52.51
C PRO A 383 2.43 -3.35 -51.10
N GLU A 384 2.08 -4.64 -51.01
CA GLU A 384 2.05 -5.39 -49.73
C GLU A 384 3.44 -5.51 -49.11
N ALA A 385 4.47 -5.82 -49.90
CA ALA A 385 5.85 -5.91 -49.40
C ALA A 385 6.40 -4.55 -48.92
N VAL A 386 6.00 -3.44 -49.55
CA VAL A 386 6.41 -2.10 -49.12
C VAL A 386 5.69 -1.65 -47.85
N ALA A 387 4.38 -1.93 -47.74
CA ALA A 387 3.63 -1.69 -46.52
C ALA A 387 4.17 -2.53 -45.34
N ILE A 388 4.55 -3.80 -45.58
CA ILE A 388 5.20 -4.66 -44.57
C ILE A 388 6.55 -4.10 -44.13
N ARG A 389 7.40 -3.61 -45.06
CA ARG A 389 8.68 -2.99 -44.72
C ARG A 389 8.52 -1.67 -43.95
N LEU A 390 7.61 -0.80 -44.37
CA LEU A 390 7.32 0.45 -43.67
C LEU A 390 6.76 0.18 -42.25
N ASN A 391 5.94 -0.85 -42.10
CA ASN A 391 5.45 -1.31 -40.80
C ASN A 391 6.58 -1.93 -39.94
N GLN A 392 7.48 -2.73 -40.52
CA GLN A 392 8.68 -3.23 -39.81
C GLN A 392 9.62 -2.10 -39.39
N THR A 393 9.89 -1.12 -40.26
CA THR A 393 10.69 0.06 -39.92
C THR A 393 10.00 0.92 -38.84
N ALA A 394 8.68 1.02 -38.88
CA ALA A 394 7.87 1.68 -37.86
C ALA A 394 7.89 0.94 -36.50
N GLN A 395 7.96 -0.40 -36.51
CA GLN A 395 8.14 -1.20 -35.30
C GLN A 395 9.56 -1.04 -34.74
N GLN A 396 10.58 -1.00 -35.62
CA GLN A 396 11.99 -0.80 -35.24
C GLN A 396 12.31 0.62 -34.75
N ALA A 397 11.63 1.64 -35.28
CA ALA A 397 11.79 3.03 -34.85
C ALA A 397 11.11 3.34 -33.51
N VAL A 398 10.22 2.44 -33.04
CA VAL A 398 9.47 2.60 -31.77
C VAL A 398 9.82 1.52 -30.74
N THR A 399 10.62 0.51 -31.10
CA THR A 399 11.42 -0.21 -30.10
C THR A 399 12.50 0.74 -29.56
N PRO A 400 12.53 1.03 -28.24
CA PRO A 400 13.71 1.66 -27.67
C PRO A 400 14.90 0.76 -27.98
N ILE A 401 15.97 1.35 -28.54
CA ILE A 401 17.29 0.72 -28.49
C ILE A 401 17.61 0.62 -27.00
N THR A 402 17.31 -0.52 -26.37
CA THR A 402 17.97 -0.90 -25.12
C THR A 402 19.40 -1.22 -25.51
N SER A 403 20.22 -0.21 -25.71
CA SER A 403 21.67 -0.35 -25.82
C SER A 403 22.21 -0.64 -24.42
N PHE A 404 22.00 -1.88 -23.99
CA PHE A 404 22.84 -2.59 -23.05
C PHE A 404 23.42 -3.83 -23.73
N ASP A 405 23.80 -3.71 -25.00
CA ASP A 405 24.75 -4.65 -25.60
C ASP A 405 26.16 -4.14 -25.32
N ARG A 406 26.78 -4.75 -24.30
CA ARG A 406 28.23 -4.71 -24.11
C ARG A 406 28.89 -5.14 -25.43
N LYS A 407 29.51 -4.18 -26.14
CA LYS A 407 30.48 -4.48 -27.19
C LYS A 407 31.66 -5.24 -26.56
N LEU A 408 31.60 -6.55 -26.65
CA LEU A 408 32.79 -7.39 -26.65
C LEU A 408 33.45 -7.28 -28.03
N ASP A 409 34.77 -7.12 -27.97
CA ASP A 409 35.78 -7.31 -29.01
C ASP A 409 35.95 -6.27 -30.12
N SER A 410 37.01 -5.46 -29.97
CA SER A 410 38.14 -5.44 -30.94
C SER A 410 39.21 -4.42 -30.53
N ILE A 411 40.31 -4.88 -29.92
CA ILE A 411 41.61 -4.19 -29.95
C ILE A 411 42.59 -5.05 -30.76
N PRO A 412 43.36 -4.50 -31.71
CA PRO A 412 44.20 -5.28 -32.61
C PRO A 412 45.47 -5.81 -31.93
N GLN A 413 45.84 -7.04 -32.28
CA GLN A 413 47.11 -7.68 -31.95
C GLN A 413 48.31 -7.01 -32.64
N SER A 414 49.43 -6.91 -31.93
CA SER A 414 50.78 -7.23 -32.47
C SER A 414 51.77 -7.42 -31.30
N PRO A 415 52.89 -8.15 -31.51
CA PRO A 415 53.31 -9.23 -30.62
C PRO A 415 54.55 -8.89 -29.78
N ASN A 416 54.72 -9.58 -28.64
CA ASN A 416 55.99 -10.19 -28.27
C ASN A 416 55.85 -11.16 -27.09
N SER A 417 56.41 -12.34 -27.34
CA SER A 417 56.91 -13.39 -26.45
C SER A 417 57.44 -12.95 -25.07
N GLU A 418 57.12 -13.70 -24.01
CA GLU A 418 57.95 -14.80 -23.48
C GLU A 418 57.29 -15.48 -22.26
N SER A 419 57.54 -16.77 -22.16
CA SER A 419 57.19 -17.75 -21.13
C SER A 419 57.81 -17.48 -19.76
N VAL A 420 57.10 -17.75 -18.66
CA VAL A 420 57.64 -18.49 -17.49
C VAL A 420 56.50 -19.21 -16.75
N THR A 421 56.62 -20.55 -16.73
CA THR A 421 56.00 -21.49 -15.80
C THR A 421 56.49 -21.30 -14.37
N GLN A 422 55.62 -21.42 -13.36
CA GLN A 422 56.00 -22.15 -12.13
C GLN A 422 54.77 -22.65 -11.35
N SER A 423 54.84 -23.95 -11.09
CA SER A 423 53.92 -24.84 -10.39
C SER A 423 54.18 -24.89 -8.87
N VAL A 424 53.29 -25.63 -8.18
CA VAL A 424 53.41 -26.32 -6.87
C VAL A 424 52.57 -25.66 -5.77
N SER A 425 51.77 -26.33 -4.92
CA SER A 425 51.04 -27.60 -4.91
C SER A 425 50.27 -27.62 -3.58
N GLN A 426 49.08 -28.26 -3.57
CA GLN A 426 48.51 -29.06 -2.47
C GLN A 426 48.17 -28.41 -1.11
N ASN A 427 46.88 -28.39 -0.72
CA ASN A 427 46.32 -29.42 0.17
C ASN A 427 44.81 -29.27 0.43
N GLU A 428 44.24 -30.42 0.81
CA GLU A 428 42.85 -30.85 0.90
C GLU A 428 41.93 -30.09 1.87
N SER A 429 40.63 -30.03 1.55
CA SER A 429 39.54 -30.09 2.56
C SER A 429 38.24 -30.67 1.96
N LEU A 430 37.62 -31.56 2.74
CA LEU A 430 36.31 -32.21 2.57
C LEU A 430 35.16 -31.31 3.09
N PRO A 431 33.87 -31.64 2.86
CA PRO A 431 32.87 -30.71 2.34
C PRO A 431 31.99 -30.03 3.41
N GLU A 432 31.64 -28.76 3.17
CA GLU A 432 30.55 -28.07 3.87
C GLU A 432 29.21 -28.32 3.15
N GLN A 433 28.23 -28.78 3.93
CA GLN A 433 26.82 -28.83 3.55
C GLN A 433 26.27 -27.41 3.46
N ALA A 434 25.91 -26.98 2.25
CA ALA A 434 25.10 -25.78 2.03
C ALA A 434 23.62 -26.13 2.22
N THR A 435 23.02 -25.62 3.29
CA THR A 435 21.58 -25.44 3.43
C THR A 435 21.12 -24.42 2.38
N LYS A 436 20.37 -24.89 1.37
CA LYS A 436 19.64 -24.05 0.41
C LYS A 436 18.42 -23.43 1.10
N GLU A 437 18.35 -22.11 1.16
CA GLU A 437 17.07 -21.38 1.26
C GLU A 437 16.39 -21.41 -0.13
N PRO A 438 15.04 -21.44 -0.20
CA PRO A 438 14.34 -21.63 -1.46
C PRO A 438 14.34 -20.32 -2.26
N GLU A 439 14.91 -20.37 -3.47
CA GLU A 439 14.69 -19.35 -4.50
C GLU A 439 13.18 -19.22 -4.76
N LEU A 440 12.63 -18.01 -4.68
CA LEU A 440 11.24 -17.72 -5.08
C LEU A 440 11.09 -18.04 -6.57
N GLU A 441 10.39 -19.13 -6.89
CA GLU A 441 10.08 -19.46 -8.28
C GLU A 441 9.24 -18.34 -8.92
N PRO A 442 9.57 -17.91 -10.15
CA PRO A 442 8.86 -16.83 -10.81
C PRO A 442 7.41 -17.25 -11.13
N LEU A 443 6.43 -16.47 -10.64
CA LEU A 443 4.98 -16.69 -10.81
C LEU A 443 4.55 -16.83 -12.29
N ILE A 444 5.27 -16.18 -13.20
CA ILE A 444 5.09 -16.23 -14.65
C ILE A 444 6.47 -16.48 -15.27
N ALA A 445 6.59 -17.43 -16.20
CA ALA A 445 7.87 -17.73 -16.85
C ALA A 445 8.37 -16.51 -17.67
N PRO A 446 9.67 -16.17 -17.60
CA PRO A 446 10.23 -15.17 -18.51
C PRO A 446 10.02 -15.57 -19.97
N GLY A 447 9.40 -14.69 -20.77
CA GLY A 447 9.12 -14.93 -22.18
C GLY A 447 7.77 -15.60 -22.50
N THR A 448 6.88 -15.77 -21.52
CA THR A 448 5.51 -16.24 -21.78
C THR A 448 4.80 -15.32 -22.79
N PRO A 449 4.23 -15.87 -23.89
CA PRO A 449 3.53 -15.08 -24.89
C PRO A 449 2.24 -14.48 -24.31
N ILE A 450 1.94 -13.25 -24.73
CA ILE A 450 0.72 -12.53 -24.33
C ILE A 450 -0.22 -12.47 -25.52
N GLN A 451 -1.45 -12.94 -25.30
CA GLN A 451 -2.50 -12.88 -26.31
C GLN A 451 -3.33 -11.61 -26.13
N PHE A 452 -3.33 -10.72 -27.14
CA PHE A 452 -4.04 -9.43 -27.08
C PHE A 452 -5.41 -9.45 -27.76
N ASP A 453 -5.72 -10.52 -28.50
CA ASP A 453 -6.94 -10.65 -29.29
C ASP A 453 -7.66 -11.95 -29.01
N ILE A 454 -8.98 -11.86 -28.82
CA ILE A 454 -9.90 -12.99 -28.71
C ILE A 454 -10.57 -13.14 -30.08
N VAL A 455 -9.90 -13.81 -31.01
CA VAL A 455 -10.48 -14.16 -32.32
C VAL A 455 -10.48 -15.67 -32.42
N LEU A 456 -11.65 -16.28 -32.28
CA LEU A 456 -11.85 -17.65 -32.73
C LEU A 456 -11.74 -17.66 -34.26
N PRO A 457 -10.91 -18.51 -34.87
CA PRO A 457 -10.92 -18.68 -36.31
C PRO A 457 -12.31 -19.16 -36.75
N ALA A 458 -12.80 -18.61 -37.87
CA ALA A 458 -14.14 -18.84 -38.42
C ALA A 458 -14.48 -20.32 -38.74
N THR A 459 -13.56 -21.25 -38.50
CA THR A 459 -13.73 -22.70 -38.66
C THR A 459 -14.62 -23.33 -37.59
N GLU A 460 -14.74 -22.76 -36.39
CA GLU A 460 -15.61 -23.30 -35.33
C GLU A 460 -17.07 -22.86 -35.42
N PHE A 461 -17.37 -21.85 -36.25
CA PHE A 461 -18.75 -21.43 -36.54
C PHE A 461 -19.57 -22.49 -37.31
N GLN A 462 -18.91 -23.47 -37.94
CA GLN A 462 -19.57 -24.46 -38.79
C GLN A 462 -20.02 -25.72 -38.06
N ASP A 463 -19.43 -26.06 -36.91
CA ASP A 463 -19.77 -27.28 -36.17
C ASP A 463 -20.92 -27.10 -35.17
N GLN A 464 -21.18 -25.88 -34.67
CA GLN A 464 -22.33 -25.63 -33.78
C GLN A 464 -23.67 -25.47 -34.52
N ASN A 465 -23.67 -25.24 -35.84
CA ASN A 465 -24.89 -24.96 -36.62
C ASN A 465 -25.37 -26.13 -37.51
N ARG A 466 -24.76 -27.31 -37.43
CA ARG A 466 -25.26 -28.52 -38.12
C ARG A 466 -26.25 -29.30 -37.25
N GLY A 467 -27.38 -28.66 -36.95
CA GLY A 467 -28.44 -29.28 -36.15
C GLY A 467 -29.81 -28.67 -36.37
N SER A 468 -30.19 -28.30 -37.61
CA SER A 468 -31.54 -27.79 -37.86
C SER A 468 -32.27 -28.57 -38.97
N ARG A 469 -33.21 -29.43 -38.55
CA ARG A 469 -34.22 -30.05 -39.41
C ARG A 469 -35.24 -28.97 -39.80
N ARG A 470 -35.53 -28.90 -41.11
CA ARG A 470 -36.53 -28.05 -41.76
C ARG A 470 -37.92 -28.16 -41.10
N THR A 471 -38.55 -27.02 -40.81
CA THR A 471 -39.97 -26.90 -40.46
C THR A 471 -40.84 -26.72 -41.71
N ASN A 472 -42.01 -27.37 -41.72
CA ASN A 472 -43.09 -27.23 -42.70
C ASN A 472 -44.23 -26.39 -42.07
N PRO A 473 -45.07 -25.67 -42.84
CA PRO A 473 -45.79 -24.48 -42.35
C PRO A 473 -47.28 -24.70 -42.00
N PHE A 474 -47.68 -25.86 -41.47
CA PHE A 474 -49.04 -26.07 -40.95
C PHE A 474 -49.01 -26.86 -39.65
N GLY A 475 -49.74 -26.35 -38.65
CA GLY A 475 -49.54 -26.64 -37.24
C GLY A 475 -50.13 -27.94 -36.69
N GLU A 476 -49.78 -28.09 -35.40
CA GLU A 476 -50.23 -29.03 -34.37
C GLU A 476 -49.68 -30.47 -34.40
N ASN A 477 -48.81 -30.77 -33.43
CA ASN A 477 -49.22 -31.68 -32.36
C ASN A 477 -48.38 -31.51 -31.08
N GLU A 478 -49.09 -31.65 -29.96
CA GLU A 478 -48.65 -31.56 -28.58
C GLU A 478 -47.54 -32.56 -28.22
N GLY A 479 -46.58 -32.07 -27.43
CA GLY A 479 -45.56 -32.87 -26.76
C GLY A 479 -44.69 -31.96 -25.91
N LYS A 480 -44.96 -31.96 -24.59
CA LYS A 480 -44.20 -31.35 -23.48
C LYS A 480 -43.07 -30.40 -23.89
N LEU A 481 -43.32 -29.12 -23.63
CA LEU A 481 -42.30 -28.09 -23.53
C LEU A 481 -41.36 -28.46 -22.38
N ASP A 482 -40.26 -29.16 -22.67
CA ASP A 482 -39.09 -29.16 -21.80
C ASP A 482 -38.44 -27.78 -21.96
N THR A 483 -38.89 -26.84 -21.13
CA THR A 483 -38.21 -25.57 -20.88
C THR A 483 -36.84 -25.87 -20.27
N SER A 484 -35.80 -25.93 -21.09
CA SER A 484 -34.41 -25.75 -20.64
C SER A 484 -34.02 -24.26 -20.59
N GLU A 485 -34.95 -23.39 -20.16
CA GLU A 485 -34.75 -21.95 -20.00
C GLU A 485 -34.51 -21.53 -18.53
N ASP A 486 -34.42 -22.48 -17.60
CA ASP A 486 -34.34 -22.19 -16.15
C ASP A 486 -32.91 -22.13 -15.59
N GLU A 487 -31.89 -22.35 -16.42
CA GLU A 487 -30.50 -22.44 -15.96
C GLU A 487 -29.79 -21.06 -15.92
N GLY A 488 -30.11 -20.25 -14.91
CA GLY A 488 -29.34 -19.04 -14.60
C GLY A 488 -30.06 -17.93 -13.83
N LEU A 489 -31.30 -18.13 -13.39
CA LEU A 489 -32.14 -17.04 -12.86
C LEU A 489 -31.72 -16.49 -11.49
N LEU A 490 -30.88 -17.19 -10.73
CA LEU A 490 -30.49 -16.75 -9.38
C LEU A 490 -29.44 -15.64 -9.36
N LEU A 491 -28.64 -15.50 -10.42
CA LEU A 491 -27.67 -14.41 -10.56
C LEU A 491 -27.38 -14.18 -12.05
N GLN A 492 -27.67 -12.98 -12.54
CA GLN A 492 -27.28 -12.55 -13.88
C GLN A 492 -26.83 -11.09 -13.81
N GLN A 493 -25.51 -10.86 -13.86
CA GLN A 493 -24.92 -9.52 -13.87
C GLN A 493 -24.14 -9.30 -15.17
N MET A 494 -24.34 -8.13 -15.78
CA MET A 494 -23.68 -7.75 -17.03
C MET A 494 -22.82 -6.52 -16.81
N PHE A 495 -21.58 -6.56 -17.29
CA PHE A 495 -20.61 -5.48 -17.22
C PHE A 495 -20.05 -5.20 -18.61
N VAL A 496 -19.77 -3.93 -18.93
CA VAL A 496 -19.07 -3.59 -20.18
C VAL A 496 -17.58 -3.56 -19.88
N VAL A 497 -16.83 -4.42 -20.56
CA VAL A 497 -15.40 -4.60 -20.35
C VAL A 497 -14.64 -4.51 -21.67
N ARG A 498 -13.34 -4.24 -21.57
CA ARG A 498 -12.39 -4.31 -22.68
C ARG A 498 -11.35 -5.36 -22.35
N PHE A 499 -11.17 -6.31 -23.26
CA PHE A 499 -10.12 -7.30 -23.11
C PHE A 499 -8.76 -6.66 -23.34
N LEU A 500 -7.88 -6.77 -22.34
CA LEU A 500 -6.53 -6.20 -22.40
C LEU A 500 -5.52 -7.27 -22.82
N GLY A 501 -5.64 -8.49 -22.31
CA GLY A 501 -4.83 -9.61 -22.73
C GLY A 501 -4.98 -10.83 -21.81
N SER A 502 -4.44 -11.96 -22.25
CA SER A 502 -4.31 -13.18 -21.47
C SER A 502 -2.90 -13.77 -21.59
N MET A 503 -2.49 -14.52 -20.56
CA MET A 503 -1.20 -15.19 -20.51
C MET A 503 -1.24 -16.42 -19.61
N ALA A 504 -0.39 -17.40 -19.90
CA ALA A 504 -0.22 -18.58 -19.05
C ALA A 504 0.51 -18.23 -17.74
N VAL A 505 0.07 -18.83 -16.63
CA VAL A 505 0.65 -18.60 -15.30
C VAL A 505 1.03 -19.93 -14.65
N LYS A 506 1.96 -19.91 -13.68
CA LYS A 506 2.46 -21.15 -13.07
C LYS A 506 1.73 -21.57 -11.80
N THR A 507 1.07 -20.62 -11.12
CA THR A 507 0.42 -20.86 -9.83
C THR A 507 -0.89 -20.09 -9.74
N ASP A 508 -1.81 -20.60 -8.92
CA ASP A 508 -3.09 -19.99 -8.60
C ASP A 508 -3.26 -19.77 -7.08
N HIS A 509 -2.18 -19.89 -6.31
CA HIS A 509 -2.24 -19.89 -4.85
C HIS A 509 -2.43 -18.51 -4.25
N THR A 510 -2.13 -17.45 -5.01
CA THR A 510 -2.22 -16.06 -4.52
C THR A 510 -2.71 -15.11 -5.61
N ASN A 511 -3.42 -14.05 -5.21
CA ASN A 511 -3.82 -12.97 -6.12
C ASN A 511 -2.63 -12.17 -6.70
N GLN A 512 -1.40 -12.36 -6.19
CA GLN A 512 -0.20 -11.70 -6.72
C GLN A 512 0.06 -12.07 -8.18
N VAL A 513 -0.32 -13.28 -8.61
CA VAL A 513 -0.19 -13.71 -10.00
C VAL A 513 -1.06 -12.86 -10.95
N ILE A 514 -2.23 -12.41 -10.50
CA ILE A 514 -3.13 -11.55 -11.28
C ILE A 514 -2.55 -10.15 -11.42
N PHE A 515 -1.98 -9.59 -10.34
CA PHE A 515 -1.35 -8.27 -10.41
C PHE A 515 -0.09 -8.27 -11.26
N GLU A 516 0.70 -9.34 -11.20
CA GLU A 516 1.86 -9.50 -12.09
C GLU A 516 1.43 -9.67 -13.55
N ALA A 517 0.36 -10.43 -13.82
CA ALA A 517 -0.22 -10.54 -15.16
C ALA A 517 -0.76 -9.20 -15.68
N MET A 518 -1.48 -8.43 -14.85
CA MET A 518 -1.92 -7.07 -15.19
C MET A 518 -0.73 -6.18 -15.57
N ARG A 519 0.34 -6.20 -14.76
CA ARG A 519 1.55 -5.42 -14.99
C ARG A 519 2.21 -5.78 -16.32
N GLN A 520 2.41 -7.07 -16.58
CA GLN A 520 3.05 -7.55 -17.82
C GLN A 520 2.18 -7.30 -19.05
N VAL A 521 0.86 -7.52 -18.98
CA VAL A 521 -0.07 -7.23 -20.09
C VAL A 521 -0.07 -5.74 -20.41
N LEU A 522 -0.21 -4.85 -19.42
CA LEU A 522 -0.21 -3.40 -19.64
C LEU A 522 1.16 -2.91 -20.15
N ALA A 523 2.26 -3.39 -19.57
CA ALA A 523 3.60 -3.07 -20.02
C ALA A 523 3.81 -3.52 -21.47
N ALA A 524 3.39 -4.73 -21.83
CA ALA A 524 3.52 -5.22 -23.19
C ALA A 524 2.63 -4.47 -24.18
N ARG A 525 1.40 -4.08 -23.80
CA ARG A 525 0.57 -3.20 -24.63
C ARG A 525 1.23 -1.84 -24.87
N ALA A 526 1.90 -1.28 -23.85
CA ALA A 526 2.64 -0.04 -23.97
C ALA A 526 3.91 -0.20 -24.84
N ILE A 527 4.71 -1.25 -24.60
CA ILE A 527 5.95 -1.56 -25.33
C ILE A 527 5.66 -1.84 -26.81
N HIS A 528 4.59 -2.59 -27.09
CA HIS A 528 4.22 -2.99 -28.45
C HIS A 528 3.21 -2.04 -29.11
N ASN A 529 2.87 -0.91 -28.48
CA ASN A 529 1.94 0.09 -28.99
C ASN A 529 0.59 -0.49 -29.47
N ILE A 530 0.04 -1.41 -28.68
CA ILE A 530 -1.22 -2.09 -28.99
C ILE A 530 -2.38 -1.27 -28.41
N PHE A 531 -2.93 -0.38 -29.23
CA PHE A 531 -4.00 0.54 -28.82
C PHE A 531 -5.41 0.01 -29.08
N ARG A 532 -5.58 -0.97 -29.97
CA ARG A 532 -6.90 -1.55 -30.26
C ARG A 532 -7.36 -2.39 -29.07
N MET A 533 -8.49 -2.01 -28.49
CA MET A 533 -9.17 -2.79 -27.46
C MET A 533 -10.56 -3.15 -27.96
N THR A 534 -10.95 -4.43 -27.81
CA THR A 534 -12.29 -4.87 -28.19
C THR A 534 -13.20 -4.78 -26.97
N GLU A 535 -14.28 -4.01 -27.09
CA GLU A 535 -15.33 -3.93 -26.09
C GLU A 535 -16.19 -5.21 -26.12
N SER A 536 -16.58 -5.70 -24.95
CA SER A 536 -17.36 -6.92 -24.79
C SER A 536 -18.28 -6.80 -23.57
N HIS A 537 -19.41 -7.49 -23.61
CA HIS A 537 -20.28 -7.64 -22.45
C HIS A 537 -19.83 -8.86 -21.64
N LEU A 538 -19.30 -8.63 -20.44
CA LEU A 538 -19.00 -9.68 -19.47
C LEU A 538 -20.26 -10.03 -18.70
N MET A 539 -20.80 -11.22 -18.93
CA MET A 539 -21.94 -11.76 -18.20
C MET A 539 -21.48 -12.76 -17.15
N VAL A 540 -21.75 -12.45 -15.88
CA VAL A 540 -21.48 -13.32 -14.73
C VAL A 540 -22.80 -13.95 -14.30
N THR A 541 -22.82 -15.28 -14.22
CA THR A 541 -23.96 -16.07 -13.75
C THR A 541 -23.56 -16.96 -12.57
N SER A 542 -24.51 -17.65 -11.94
CA SER A 542 -24.19 -18.64 -10.89
C SER A 542 -23.36 -19.82 -11.40
N LYS A 543 -23.37 -20.10 -12.72
CA LYS A 543 -22.68 -21.26 -13.30
C LYS A 543 -21.47 -20.91 -14.17
N SER A 544 -21.46 -19.74 -14.81
CA SER A 544 -20.46 -19.39 -15.83
C SER A 544 -20.17 -17.90 -15.94
N ILE A 545 -18.99 -17.57 -16.47
CA ILE A 545 -18.61 -16.25 -16.97
C ILE A 545 -18.49 -16.30 -18.49
N ARG A 546 -19.14 -15.35 -19.17
CA ARG A 546 -19.15 -15.26 -20.64
C ARG A 546 -18.76 -13.86 -21.12
N LEU A 547 -17.85 -13.77 -22.09
CA LEU A 547 -17.62 -12.55 -22.86
C LEU A 547 -18.44 -12.60 -24.15
N ILE A 548 -19.33 -11.64 -24.32
CA ILE A 548 -20.26 -11.56 -25.45
C ILE A 548 -19.93 -10.35 -26.31
N ASP A 549 -19.88 -10.54 -27.61
CA ASP A 549 -19.73 -9.45 -28.56
C ASP A 549 -21.01 -8.57 -28.58
N PRO A 550 -20.90 -7.26 -28.32
CA PRO A 550 -22.09 -6.40 -28.16
C PRO A 550 -22.88 -6.24 -29.45
N GLN A 551 -22.25 -6.36 -30.62
CA GLN A 551 -22.89 -6.15 -31.93
C GLN A 551 -23.55 -7.42 -32.47
N THR A 552 -22.89 -8.56 -32.32
CA THR A 552 -23.29 -9.84 -32.92
C THR A 552 -23.97 -10.79 -31.92
N GLN A 553 -23.92 -10.49 -30.62
CA GLN A 553 -24.40 -11.35 -29.52
C GLN A 553 -23.72 -12.73 -29.48
N VAL A 554 -22.58 -12.88 -30.15
CA VAL A 554 -21.78 -14.10 -30.15
C VAL A 554 -20.97 -14.19 -28.86
N ILE A 555 -21.03 -15.34 -28.18
CA ILE A 555 -20.17 -15.66 -27.05
C ILE A 555 -18.75 -15.89 -27.58
N ARG A 556 -17.81 -15.01 -27.23
CA ARG A 556 -16.39 -15.08 -27.63
C ARG A 556 -15.59 -16.01 -26.75
N ILE A 557 -15.90 -16.03 -25.45
CA ILE A 557 -15.28 -16.90 -24.42
C ILE A 557 -16.35 -17.27 -23.41
N SER A 558 -16.34 -18.53 -22.93
CA SER A 558 -17.16 -19.02 -21.84
C SER A 558 -16.32 -19.88 -20.90
N PHE A 559 -16.37 -19.60 -19.61
CA PHE A 559 -15.76 -20.42 -18.56
C PHE A 559 -16.79 -20.80 -17.51
N ASP A 560 -16.72 -22.03 -17.02
CA ASP A 560 -17.49 -22.43 -15.84
C ASP A 560 -16.93 -21.72 -14.61
N LEU A 561 -17.80 -21.33 -13.68
CA LEU A 561 -17.39 -20.56 -12.50
C LEU A 561 -16.50 -21.39 -11.56
N GLU A 562 -16.61 -22.72 -11.62
CA GLU A 562 -15.77 -23.67 -10.88
C GLU A 562 -14.31 -23.67 -11.36
N THR A 563 -14.06 -23.39 -12.64
CA THR A 563 -12.70 -23.42 -13.20
C THR A 563 -11.91 -22.14 -12.91
N ILE A 564 -12.58 -21.08 -12.46
CA ILE A 564 -11.92 -19.85 -12.03
C ILE A 564 -11.34 -20.08 -10.64
N THR A 565 -10.02 -20.09 -10.50
CA THR A 565 -9.37 -20.39 -9.22
C THR A 565 -9.14 -19.13 -8.38
N GLN A 566 -8.76 -18.03 -9.03
CA GLN A 566 -8.53 -16.72 -8.40
C GLN A 566 -9.16 -15.57 -9.20
N PHE A 567 -9.52 -14.49 -8.51
CA PHE A 567 -9.99 -13.25 -9.14
C PHE A 567 -9.69 -12.04 -8.25
N ALA A 568 -9.28 -10.93 -8.85
CA ALA A 568 -8.92 -9.72 -8.11
C ALA A 568 -9.13 -8.45 -8.95
N ALA A 569 -9.53 -7.38 -8.29
CA ALA A 569 -9.53 -6.03 -8.82
C ALA A 569 -8.23 -5.31 -8.42
N HIS A 570 -7.74 -4.41 -9.26
CA HIS A 570 -6.52 -3.67 -8.99
C HIS A 570 -6.76 -2.61 -7.90
N LEU A 571 -5.83 -2.50 -6.94
CA LEU A 571 -5.98 -1.65 -5.75
C LEU A 571 -6.08 -0.15 -6.08
N GLU A 572 -5.24 0.34 -7.02
CA GLU A 572 -5.21 1.77 -7.39
C GLU A 572 -6.09 2.08 -8.62
N ASN A 573 -5.97 1.30 -9.69
CA ASN A 573 -6.82 1.45 -10.86
C ASN A 573 -8.10 0.63 -10.71
N LYS A 574 -9.12 1.27 -10.13
CA LYS A 574 -10.44 0.67 -9.90
C LYS A 574 -11.10 0.07 -11.14
N ARG A 575 -10.66 0.37 -12.36
CA ARG A 575 -11.23 -0.18 -13.60
C ARG A 575 -10.58 -1.49 -14.04
N LEU A 576 -9.43 -1.88 -13.49
CA LEU A 576 -8.76 -3.12 -13.84
C LEU A 576 -9.24 -4.30 -13.01
N VAL A 577 -9.53 -5.40 -13.67
CA VAL A 577 -9.94 -6.67 -13.04
C VAL A 577 -9.31 -7.83 -13.81
N GLY A 578 -8.97 -8.90 -13.08
CA GLY A 578 -8.48 -10.12 -13.70
C GLY A 578 -8.86 -11.36 -12.91
N PHE A 579 -8.81 -12.49 -13.59
CA PHE A 579 -9.09 -13.80 -13.02
C PHE A 579 -8.22 -14.88 -13.66
N VAL A 580 -7.95 -15.94 -12.90
CA VAL A 580 -7.19 -17.11 -13.34
C VAL A 580 -8.17 -18.27 -13.59
N VAL A 581 -8.01 -18.93 -14.73
CA VAL A 581 -8.80 -20.10 -15.13
C VAL A 581 -7.87 -21.31 -15.19
N SER A 582 -8.28 -22.42 -14.55
CA SER A 582 -7.67 -23.74 -14.74
C SER A 582 -8.39 -24.51 -15.83
N THR A 583 -7.66 -24.89 -16.89
CA THR A 583 -8.17 -25.75 -17.96
C THR A 583 -7.41 -27.08 -17.96
N PRO A 584 -8.11 -28.24 -17.94
CA PRO A 584 -7.46 -29.54 -18.00
C PRO A 584 -6.87 -29.80 -19.40
N GLU A 585 -5.57 -30.04 -19.51
CA GLU A 585 -4.92 -30.44 -20.78
C GLU A 585 -4.94 -31.97 -20.98
N ALA A 586 -4.91 -32.40 -22.25
CA ALA A 586 -4.91 -33.81 -22.64
C ALA A 586 -3.68 -34.61 -22.15
N THR A 587 -2.65 -33.93 -21.65
CA THR A 587 -1.40 -34.47 -21.09
C THR A 587 -1.49 -34.83 -19.60
N GLY A 588 -2.58 -34.43 -18.92
CA GLY A 588 -2.79 -34.68 -17.49
C GLY A 588 -2.24 -33.58 -16.57
N GLU A 589 -1.65 -32.52 -17.12
CA GLU A 589 -1.31 -31.29 -16.38
C GLU A 589 -2.44 -30.24 -16.54
N GLU A 590 -2.73 -29.48 -15.49
CA GLU A 590 -3.68 -28.37 -15.53
C GLU A 590 -2.98 -27.11 -16.05
N SER A 591 -3.50 -26.49 -17.11
CA SER A 591 -2.99 -25.22 -17.61
C SER A 591 -3.74 -24.05 -16.98
N LEU A 592 -2.98 -23.16 -16.34
CA LEU A 592 -3.50 -21.96 -15.71
C LEU A 592 -3.30 -20.76 -16.63
N SER A 593 -4.37 -20.00 -16.87
CA SER A 593 -4.32 -18.78 -17.68
C SER A 593 -4.95 -17.60 -16.95
N ALA A 594 -4.23 -16.49 -16.87
CA ALA A 594 -4.75 -15.23 -16.33
C ALA A 594 -5.36 -14.37 -17.45
N TYR A 595 -6.55 -13.84 -17.21
CA TYR A 595 -7.28 -12.95 -18.10
C TYR A 595 -7.36 -11.56 -17.47
N VAL A 596 -6.98 -10.53 -18.22
CA VAL A 596 -6.93 -9.14 -17.76
C VAL A 596 -7.90 -8.28 -18.57
N LEU A 597 -8.75 -7.54 -17.86
CA LEU A 597 -9.86 -6.76 -18.42
C LEU A 597 -9.87 -5.35 -17.83
N GLU A 598 -10.29 -4.38 -18.63
CA GLU A 598 -10.67 -3.03 -18.16
C GLU A 598 -12.20 -2.92 -18.17
N SER A 599 -12.80 -2.69 -17.00
CA SER A 599 -14.22 -2.43 -16.85
C SER A 599 -14.56 -0.93 -17.03
N ASN A 600 -15.78 -0.64 -17.46
CA ASN A 600 -16.35 0.71 -17.39
C ASN A 600 -16.87 1.06 -15.98
N THR A 601 -17.05 0.07 -15.10
CA THR A 601 -17.38 0.22 -13.69
C THR A 601 -16.18 -0.14 -12.79
N GLU A 602 -16.35 -0.03 -11.47
CA GLU A 602 -15.36 -0.53 -10.51
C GLU A 602 -15.22 -2.06 -10.64
N GLY A 603 -13.99 -2.57 -10.78
CA GLY A 603 -13.66 -3.99 -10.91
C GLY A 603 -14.03 -4.81 -9.67
N GLU A 604 -14.08 -4.18 -8.50
CA GLU A 604 -14.58 -4.80 -7.25
C GLU A 604 -16.01 -5.30 -7.40
N LYS A 605 -16.83 -4.63 -8.22
CA LYS A 605 -18.21 -5.03 -8.52
C LYS A 605 -18.26 -6.35 -9.29
N ILE A 606 -17.30 -6.55 -10.20
CA ILE A 606 -17.14 -7.81 -10.94
C ILE A 606 -16.66 -8.91 -9.99
N CYS A 607 -15.66 -8.63 -9.15
CA CYS A 607 -15.19 -9.60 -8.15
C CYS A 607 -16.30 -10.01 -7.17
N PHE A 608 -17.12 -9.07 -6.73
CA PHE A 608 -18.29 -9.35 -5.90
C PHE A 608 -19.29 -10.26 -6.61
N ALA A 609 -19.61 -9.98 -7.88
CA ALA A 609 -20.50 -10.82 -8.67
C ALA A 609 -19.96 -12.26 -8.85
N ILE A 610 -18.64 -12.41 -9.02
CA ILE A 610 -17.99 -13.73 -9.12
C ILE A 610 -18.04 -14.47 -7.77
N SER A 611 -17.76 -13.79 -6.65
CA SER A 611 -17.86 -14.37 -5.31
C SER A 611 -19.28 -14.84 -5.01
N LEU A 612 -20.26 -13.96 -5.25
CA LEU A 612 -21.67 -14.27 -5.04
C LEU A 612 -22.12 -15.43 -5.93
N GLY A 613 -21.68 -15.50 -7.19
CA GLY A 613 -21.96 -16.61 -8.08
C GLY A 613 -21.44 -17.94 -7.53
N LYS A 614 -20.23 -17.95 -6.97
CA LYS A 614 -19.62 -19.14 -6.37
C LYS A 614 -20.33 -19.56 -5.08
N GLU A 615 -20.72 -18.61 -4.25
CA GLU A 615 -21.49 -18.85 -3.03
C GLU A 615 -22.87 -19.44 -3.35
N ILE A 616 -23.54 -18.92 -4.39
CA ILE A 616 -24.81 -19.48 -4.89
C ILE A 616 -24.61 -20.90 -5.41
N ALA A 617 -23.58 -21.15 -6.22
CA ALA A 617 -23.29 -22.50 -6.74
C ALA A 617 -22.97 -23.51 -5.61
N ALA A 618 -22.29 -23.06 -4.55
CA ALA A 618 -22.02 -23.90 -3.38
C ALA A 618 -23.29 -24.17 -2.55
N ALA A 619 -24.15 -23.17 -2.39
CA ALA A 619 -25.39 -23.25 -1.64
C ALA A 619 -26.53 -23.94 -2.40
N GLU A 620 -26.44 -24.10 -3.73
CA GLU A 620 -27.45 -24.77 -4.56
C GLU A 620 -27.74 -26.23 -4.12
N LYS A 621 -26.81 -26.84 -3.37
CA LYS A 621 -26.94 -28.19 -2.80
C LYS A 621 -27.69 -28.22 -1.45
N ASP A 622 -27.97 -27.08 -0.82
CA ASP A 622 -28.67 -26.94 0.47
C ASP A 622 -29.73 -25.82 0.44
N PRO A 623 -31.03 -26.15 0.43
CA PRO A 623 -32.11 -25.16 0.33
C PRO A 623 -32.16 -24.14 1.48
N GLU A 624 -31.75 -24.52 2.70
CA GLU A 624 -31.76 -23.63 3.86
C GLU A 624 -30.60 -22.63 3.79
N ALA A 625 -29.43 -23.09 3.38
CA ALA A 625 -28.26 -22.24 3.16
C ALA A 625 -28.48 -21.24 2.02
N LEU A 626 -29.12 -21.67 0.93
CA LEU A 626 -29.47 -20.78 -0.18
C LEU A 626 -30.47 -19.70 0.25
N ALA A 627 -31.49 -20.04 1.03
CA ALA A 627 -32.47 -19.08 1.53
C ALA A 627 -31.85 -18.04 2.49
N GLN A 628 -30.93 -18.47 3.36
CA GLN A 628 -30.18 -17.55 4.23
C GLN A 628 -29.27 -16.61 3.43
N LEU A 629 -28.54 -17.13 2.44
CA LEU A 629 -27.70 -16.32 1.56
C LEU A 629 -28.55 -15.27 0.84
N MET A 630 -29.67 -15.66 0.22
CA MET A 630 -30.56 -14.73 -0.48
C MET A 630 -31.19 -13.67 0.44
N SER A 631 -31.38 -13.95 1.74
CA SER A 631 -31.87 -12.97 2.72
C SER A 631 -30.83 -11.93 3.16
N SER A 632 -29.54 -12.23 2.97
CA SER A 632 -28.42 -11.40 3.45
C SER A 632 -27.88 -10.42 2.40
N VAL A 633 -28.28 -10.57 1.13
CA VAL A 633 -27.77 -9.75 0.02
C VAL A 633 -28.76 -8.61 -0.29
N PRO A 634 -28.31 -7.33 -0.39
CA PRO A 634 -29.18 -6.22 -0.71
C PRO A 634 -29.73 -6.30 -2.14
N LEU A 635 -31.06 -6.20 -2.29
CA LEU A 635 -31.80 -6.23 -3.56
C LEU A 635 -32.28 -4.83 -3.97
N SER A 636 -32.29 -4.52 -5.27
CA SER A 636 -32.85 -3.30 -5.84
C SER A 636 -34.36 -3.45 -6.02
N ASN A 637 -35.06 -2.32 -6.19
CA ASN A 637 -36.54 -2.28 -6.31
C ASN A 637 -37.11 -3.06 -7.51
N ASP A 638 -36.28 -3.50 -8.46
CA ASP A 638 -36.62 -4.34 -9.60
C ASP A 638 -36.20 -5.83 -9.43
N GLY A 639 -35.80 -6.24 -8.22
CA GLY A 639 -35.46 -7.63 -7.90
C GLY A 639 -34.08 -8.09 -8.38
N LYS A 640 -33.19 -7.16 -8.74
CA LYS A 640 -31.79 -7.43 -9.09
C LYS A 640 -30.87 -7.12 -7.90
N PHE A 641 -29.65 -7.66 -7.89
CA PHE A 641 -28.71 -7.42 -6.79
C PHE A 641 -28.12 -6.00 -6.85
N VAL A 642 -28.08 -5.31 -5.71
CA VAL A 642 -27.56 -3.92 -5.62
C VAL A 642 -26.04 -3.91 -5.66
N LEU A 643 -25.47 -3.11 -6.57
CA LEU A 643 -24.06 -2.74 -6.52
C LEU A 643 -23.82 -1.76 -5.38
N LEU A 644 -22.83 -2.03 -4.52
CA LEU A 644 -22.34 -1.05 -3.54
C LEU A 644 -21.99 0.27 -4.27
N ASN A 645 -22.54 1.36 -3.72
CA ASN A 645 -22.48 2.74 -4.19
C ASN A 645 -23.11 3.05 -5.56
N VAL A 646 -24.40 3.44 -5.49
CA VAL A 646 -24.96 4.52 -6.31
C VAL A 646 -25.38 5.62 -5.34
N GLN A 647 -24.48 6.57 -5.04
CA GLN A 647 -24.92 7.90 -4.65
C GLN A 647 -25.40 8.56 -5.94
N SER A 648 -26.72 8.64 -6.10
CA SER A 648 -27.32 9.61 -7.01
C SER A 648 -27.37 10.93 -6.24
N GLU A 649 -26.52 11.87 -6.65
CA GLU A 649 -26.83 13.29 -6.51
C GLU A 649 -28.11 13.53 -7.32
N ASP A 650 -29.24 13.70 -6.64
CA ASP A 650 -30.42 14.50 -7.03
C ASP A 650 -31.67 14.03 -6.26
N ASP A 651 -31.87 14.56 -5.05
CA ASP A 651 -33.21 14.90 -4.55
C ASP A 651 -33.13 15.83 -3.32
N PRO A 652 -33.63 17.08 -3.38
CA PRO A 652 -33.57 18.01 -2.26
C PRO A 652 -34.94 18.05 -1.56
N ASP A 653 -35.33 17.01 -0.82
CA ASP A 653 -36.47 17.12 0.10
C ASP A 653 -36.54 15.93 1.09
N SER A 654 -35.87 16.06 2.25
CA SER A 654 -36.46 15.65 3.54
C SER A 654 -35.55 16.05 4.69
N VAL A 655 -35.90 17.13 5.36
CA VAL A 655 -35.42 17.50 6.69
C VAL A 655 -36.35 16.87 7.72
N SER A 656 -35.81 16.07 8.67
CA SER A 656 -36.29 16.08 10.07
C SER A 656 -35.36 15.31 11.02
N CYS A 657 -35.10 15.96 12.15
CA CYS A 657 -34.24 15.64 13.29
C CYS A 657 -34.54 14.32 14.06
N PRO A 658 -33.63 13.92 14.99
CA PRO A 658 -33.74 12.72 15.81
C PRO A 658 -34.37 12.99 17.19
N GLU A 659 -35.32 12.13 17.58
CA GLU A 659 -35.80 11.86 18.94
C GLU A 659 -36.14 10.36 18.94
N GLY A 660 -35.95 9.53 19.96
CA GLY A 660 -35.59 9.64 21.36
C GLY A 660 -35.70 8.23 21.94
N LEU A 661 -34.95 7.94 23.00
CA LEU A 661 -35.02 6.69 23.75
C LEU A 661 -36.34 6.58 24.54
N GLU A 662 -37.00 5.42 24.48
CA GLU A 662 -37.92 4.83 25.49
C GLU A 662 -38.17 3.37 25.04
N SER A 663 -37.62 2.34 25.69
CA SER A 663 -38.01 1.64 26.93
C SER A 663 -39.27 0.76 26.84
N GLU A 664 -39.09 -0.48 27.30
CA GLU A 664 -40.06 -1.54 27.70
C GLU A 664 -40.82 -2.32 26.62
N ALA A 665 -40.33 -3.54 26.31
CA ALA A 665 -40.87 -4.83 26.82
C ALA A 665 -40.04 -6.01 26.30
#